data_AF-A0AA35LU69-F1
#
_entry.id   AF-A0AA35LU69-F1
#
_cell.length_a   1.000
_cell.length_b   1.000
_cell.length_c   1.000
_cell.angle_alpha   90.00
_cell.angle_beta   90.00
_cell.angle_gamma   90.00
#
_symmetry.space_group_name_H-M   'P 1'
#
loop_
_entity.id
_entity.type
_entity.pdbx_description
1 polymer ?
#
loop_
_entity_poly.entity_id
_entity_poly.type
_entity_poly.pdbx_seq_one_letter_code
_entity_poly.pdbx_strand_id
1 'polypeptide(L)'
;MWRNILRQGDLPWLVQHKVAGEVLMPGAGYLALAIEAMTQIKDQAEEPLAVESFTIRNLAIATATVLTDDDTGTETIFVMRPLTRKLEVSTEHKTGQWYEFALSCYSYGTWKEAVRGKIAINVNGPAAIQPPQSLPETPDKMEYLNWLNKLRALGIELGPVFHHTSNIYSDGKSHVACGDMRIAKECGLVEGVSRYALHPTVLDSIVRPATFVAHNGVIDDLRTGMIPTHYGEVKVYPPTDDQLTKEGALKVWATNPLLYSAAVPPEYQGYLQKDLYQKTDYKIDADYPRWADEADPTKRVLCLNESLVPQLLHTESLLKISVAAGSQEIAESIHRQYSYSDAIDVIKFDLDSSDASTLSTKYDLAVFSTSEVPEKQILDRIRGLLADKGQLLLDVSGSSEPEKWHEALKSSGFSGTEFGLSGCTILTRVVELPNRHTNGDTNGHANGVSTLSKPIISIIYKKQPAAVVSQVHKELIYQGWETRLQKLDSYEPAEDERVVMLADAEGPFLAILEEAQLEILKAITESAQSIVWVNCGGLLAGDKPEFGMAEGFARAIRAEKTFMDFVTMDYDAEHTSDARVASFVADILRRQQELGKNGENEYCLQAGAVYVGRLVADRGLNRQFAPDSDETVTLYQRDGPSFRASISEGAISYRVDPREKAVGADEVKVHVAAIGLSAEDGSDGRTFLDHELAGTVISVGENVTDIKLGSKITGFAVDNLSTYQVTPSSLVRPLTTSASVVEAATIPSAFSTTVAIVDGMGAVGLAAIQWCKLLGVAIVVVAASESTEALLLEQCLVAKERIVSAVGGGLSARLKLTTGGKGIDVLFCSAASDKTTIAECGALQKCVDAFEKGTIKPLTPISIVKPPKIEHFIQSSPQELSSGKRVLSHDEDASFNALPSIMPLKFREDATYLLVGCLGGLGVHVALWMAQRGAKHLAFVSRGGTAKEEAAQTVQALIDVWV
;
A
#
# COMPACT_ATOMS: atom_id res chain seq x y z
N MET A 1 -0.72 -39.68 -23.61
CA MET A 1 0.02 -39.13 -22.46
C MET A 1 1.07 -38.21 -23.02
N TRP A 2 1.17 -37.00 -22.48
CA TRP A 2 2.17 -36.01 -22.87
C TRP A 2 3.02 -35.71 -21.64
N ARG A 3 4.34 -35.70 -21.82
CA ARG A 3 5.31 -35.34 -20.79
C ARG A 3 6.09 -34.15 -21.32
N ASN A 4 5.99 -33.02 -20.65
CA ASN A 4 6.59 -31.77 -21.09
C ASN A 4 7.40 -31.15 -19.95
N ILE A 5 8.44 -30.41 -20.30
CA ILE A 5 9.16 -29.53 -19.37
C ILE A 5 8.80 -28.12 -19.78
N LEU A 6 8.13 -27.38 -18.89
CA LEU A 6 7.72 -26.00 -19.13
C LEU A 6 8.80 -25.07 -18.60
N ARG A 7 9.37 -24.23 -19.46
CA ARG A 7 10.37 -23.23 -19.09
C ARG A 7 9.87 -21.84 -19.45
N GLN A 8 10.26 -20.86 -18.64
CA GLN A 8 9.97 -19.46 -18.91
C GLN A 8 10.57 -19.00 -20.26
N GLY A 9 11.76 -19.48 -20.61
CA GLY A 9 12.42 -19.17 -21.90
C GLY A 9 11.69 -19.75 -23.13
N ASP A 10 11.04 -20.91 -23.00
CA ASP A 10 10.32 -21.56 -24.10
C ASP A 10 8.91 -20.96 -24.31
N LEU A 11 8.32 -20.42 -23.24
CA LEU A 11 6.98 -19.83 -23.22
C LEU A 11 7.03 -18.42 -22.58
N PRO A 12 7.72 -17.44 -23.20
CA PRO A 12 7.94 -16.10 -22.64
C PRO A 12 6.64 -15.33 -22.32
N TRP A 13 5.52 -15.68 -22.96
CA TRP A 13 4.22 -15.10 -22.62
C TRP A 13 3.73 -15.51 -21.22
N LEU A 14 4.13 -16.67 -20.68
CA LEU A 14 3.76 -17.10 -19.32
C LEU A 14 4.41 -16.23 -18.25
N VAL A 15 5.60 -15.69 -18.51
CA VAL A 15 6.32 -14.76 -17.60
C VAL A 15 5.49 -13.52 -17.27
N GLN A 16 4.55 -13.18 -18.16
CA GLN A 16 3.62 -12.06 -17.98
C GLN A 16 2.35 -12.44 -17.19
N HIS A 17 2.27 -13.63 -16.62
CA HIS A 17 1.20 -14.06 -15.71
C HIS A 17 1.78 -14.39 -14.34
N LYS A 18 1.98 -13.35 -13.53
CA LYS A 18 2.54 -13.47 -12.19
C LYS A 18 1.45 -13.35 -11.13
N VAL A 19 1.48 -14.26 -10.18
CA VAL A 19 0.61 -14.22 -9.00
C VAL A 19 1.46 -14.49 -7.78
N ALA A 20 1.34 -13.67 -6.74
CA ALA A 20 2.16 -13.74 -5.53
C ALA A 20 3.68 -13.64 -5.82
N GLY A 21 4.06 -12.90 -6.87
CA GLY A 21 5.45 -12.79 -7.34
C GLY A 21 5.95 -13.98 -8.16
N GLU A 22 5.21 -15.08 -8.21
CA GLU A 22 5.56 -16.31 -8.92
C GLU A 22 4.94 -16.36 -10.32
N VAL A 23 5.64 -16.98 -11.28
CA VAL A 23 5.10 -17.20 -12.64
C VAL A 23 4.20 -18.43 -12.62
N LEU A 24 2.89 -18.23 -12.77
CA LEU A 24 1.91 -19.32 -12.72
C LEU A 24 1.30 -19.59 -14.09
N MET A 25 0.99 -20.86 -14.36
CA MET A 25 0.12 -21.22 -15.47
C MET A 25 -1.29 -20.66 -15.23
N PRO A 26 -1.84 -19.84 -16.15
CA PRO A 26 -3.20 -19.32 -16.00
C PRO A 26 -4.21 -20.47 -16.06
N GLY A 27 -5.36 -20.30 -15.39
CA GLY A 27 -6.45 -21.28 -15.47
C GLY A 27 -6.87 -21.59 -16.92
N ALA A 28 -6.85 -20.55 -17.77
CA ALA A 28 -7.08 -20.65 -19.21
C ALA A 28 -6.02 -21.46 -19.96
N GLY A 29 -4.80 -21.56 -19.44
CA GLY A 29 -3.75 -22.43 -19.99
C GLY A 29 -4.15 -23.90 -19.94
N TYR A 30 -4.83 -24.35 -18.88
CA TYR A 30 -5.32 -25.72 -18.78
C TYR A 30 -6.44 -26.03 -19.78
N LEU A 31 -7.32 -25.06 -20.05
CA LEU A 31 -8.33 -25.17 -21.10
C LEU A 31 -7.66 -25.37 -22.47
N ALA A 32 -6.65 -24.56 -22.77
CA ALA A 32 -5.90 -24.65 -24.02
C ALA A 32 -5.14 -25.99 -24.17
N LEU A 33 -4.52 -26.49 -23.10
CA LEU A 33 -3.89 -27.82 -23.10
C LEU A 33 -4.88 -28.93 -23.43
N ALA A 34 -6.08 -28.90 -22.84
CA ALA A 34 -7.11 -29.90 -23.10
C ALA A 34 -7.60 -29.83 -24.56
N ILE A 35 -7.81 -28.63 -25.09
CA ILE A 35 -8.22 -28.40 -26.49
C ILE A 35 -7.14 -28.89 -27.47
N GLU A 36 -5.88 -28.56 -27.22
CA GLU A 36 -4.75 -29.00 -28.07
C GLU A 36 -4.62 -30.53 -28.06
N ALA A 37 -4.67 -31.15 -26.88
CA ALA A 37 -4.58 -32.60 -26.77
C ALA A 37 -5.75 -33.30 -27.47
N MET A 38 -6.96 -32.77 -27.35
CA MET A 38 -8.14 -33.28 -28.05
C MET A 38 -8.02 -33.10 -29.57
N THR A 39 -7.41 -32.01 -30.03
CA THR A 39 -7.13 -31.76 -31.45
C THR A 39 -6.12 -32.76 -31.99
N GLN A 40 -5.07 -33.11 -31.24
CA GLN A 40 -4.11 -34.16 -31.64
C GLN A 40 -4.76 -35.55 -31.72
N ILE A 41 -5.65 -35.89 -30.77
CA ILE A 41 -6.43 -37.15 -30.85
C ILE A 41 -7.31 -37.17 -32.09
N LYS A 42 -7.97 -36.05 -32.40
CA LYS A 42 -8.78 -35.91 -33.61
C LYS A 42 -7.93 -36.10 -34.87
N ASP A 43 -6.76 -35.46 -34.96
CA ASP A 43 -5.90 -35.55 -36.15
C ASP A 43 -5.39 -36.98 -36.40
N GLN A 44 -5.41 -37.84 -35.38
CA GLN A 44 -5.09 -39.28 -35.47
C GLN A 44 -6.32 -40.16 -35.78
N ALA A 45 -7.53 -39.62 -35.80
CA ALA A 45 -8.74 -40.38 -36.10
C ALA A 45 -8.80 -40.75 -37.59
N GLU A 46 -9.28 -41.96 -37.89
CA GLU A 46 -9.40 -42.47 -39.27
C GLU A 46 -10.38 -41.63 -40.11
N GLU A 47 -11.35 -40.95 -39.49
CA GLU A 47 -12.30 -40.06 -40.15
C GLU A 47 -12.15 -38.61 -39.67
N PRO A 48 -12.09 -37.62 -40.58
CA PRO A 48 -11.99 -36.21 -40.21
C PRO A 48 -13.29 -35.70 -39.56
N LEU A 49 -13.24 -35.41 -38.26
CA LEU A 49 -14.35 -34.82 -37.52
C LEU A 49 -14.41 -33.30 -37.74
N ALA A 50 -15.52 -32.78 -38.27
CA ALA A 50 -15.79 -31.35 -38.29
C ALA A 50 -15.94 -30.84 -36.85
N VAL A 51 -15.07 -29.91 -36.42
CA VAL A 51 -15.11 -29.34 -35.06
C VAL A 51 -15.94 -28.08 -35.12
N GLU A 52 -17.09 -28.10 -34.46
CA GLU A 52 -17.91 -26.91 -34.26
C GLU A 52 -17.54 -26.20 -32.95
N SER A 53 -17.40 -26.97 -31.87
CA SER A 53 -16.96 -26.46 -30.58
C SER A 53 -16.30 -27.53 -29.72
N PHE A 54 -15.51 -27.07 -28.75
CA PHE A 54 -14.98 -27.87 -27.66
C PHE A 54 -15.83 -27.61 -26.41
N THR A 55 -16.31 -28.65 -25.75
CA THR A 55 -16.98 -28.53 -24.44
C THR A 55 -16.10 -29.13 -23.36
N ILE A 56 -15.77 -28.32 -22.37
CA ILE A 56 -15.02 -28.72 -21.18
C ILE A 56 -15.98 -28.67 -19.99
N ARG A 57 -15.97 -29.68 -19.13
CA ARG A 57 -16.81 -29.76 -17.93
C ARG A 57 -16.01 -30.15 -16.70
N ASN A 58 -16.44 -29.60 -15.57
CA ASN A 58 -15.92 -29.91 -14.24
C ASN A 58 -14.40 -29.81 -14.18
N LEU A 59 -13.82 -28.75 -14.75
CA LEU A 59 -12.39 -28.50 -14.62
C LEU A 59 -12.14 -28.00 -13.19
N ALA A 60 -11.48 -28.79 -12.37
CA ALA A 60 -11.07 -28.43 -11.02
C ALA A 60 -9.56 -28.21 -10.98
N ILE A 61 -9.14 -27.08 -10.40
CA ILE A 61 -7.75 -26.71 -10.19
C ILE A 61 -7.46 -26.91 -8.70
N ALA A 62 -6.73 -27.97 -8.39
CA ALA A 62 -6.37 -28.31 -7.02
C ALA A 62 -5.10 -27.58 -6.57
N THR A 63 -4.17 -27.30 -7.49
CA THR A 63 -2.93 -26.57 -7.21
C THR A 63 -2.48 -25.87 -8.49
N ALA A 64 -2.04 -24.61 -8.37
CA ALA A 64 -1.49 -23.88 -9.51
C ALA A 64 -0.13 -24.46 -9.95
N THR A 65 0.09 -24.53 -11.26
CA THR A 65 1.37 -24.95 -11.82
C THR A 65 2.32 -23.75 -11.86
N VAL A 66 3.29 -23.72 -10.95
CA VAL A 66 4.38 -22.72 -10.89
C VAL A 66 5.42 -23.05 -11.95
N LEU A 67 5.96 -22.05 -12.66
CA LEU A 67 7.07 -22.19 -13.60
C LEU A 67 8.35 -21.65 -12.99
N THR A 68 9.37 -22.50 -12.88
CA THR A 68 10.70 -22.10 -12.38
C THR A 68 11.47 -21.26 -13.40
N ASP A 69 12.29 -20.33 -12.89
CA ASP A 69 13.21 -19.50 -13.68
C ASP A 69 14.59 -20.18 -13.88
N ASP A 70 14.67 -21.50 -13.64
CA ASP A 70 15.89 -22.27 -13.80
C ASP A 70 15.89 -23.09 -15.09
N ASP A 71 17.08 -23.52 -15.52
CA ASP A 71 17.26 -24.37 -16.70
C ASP A 71 16.58 -25.74 -16.57
N THR A 72 16.17 -26.14 -15.36
CA THR A 72 15.50 -27.42 -15.13
C THR A 72 14.05 -27.39 -15.61
N GLY A 73 13.39 -26.23 -15.48
CA GLY A 73 11.98 -26.05 -15.84
C GLY A 73 11.04 -26.90 -14.99
N THR A 74 9.74 -26.70 -15.18
CA THR A 74 8.71 -27.44 -14.46
C THR A 74 8.25 -28.64 -15.27
N GLU A 75 8.51 -29.84 -14.74
CA GLU A 75 8.07 -31.07 -15.37
C GLU A 75 6.56 -31.28 -15.18
N THR A 76 5.87 -31.61 -16.27
CA THR A 76 4.43 -31.82 -16.32
C THR A 76 4.07 -33.11 -17.05
N ILE A 77 3.06 -33.81 -16.56
CA ILE A 77 2.47 -35.00 -17.19
C ILE A 77 0.99 -34.73 -17.39
N PHE A 78 0.58 -34.64 -18.65
CA PHE A 78 -0.82 -34.56 -19.06
C PHE A 78 -1.31 -35.95 -19.50
N VAL A 79 -2.38 -36.42 -18.88
CA VAL A 79 -3.00 -37.70 -19.19
C VAL A 79 -4.42 -37.45 -19.67
N MET A 80 -4.81 -38.13 -20.73
CA MET A 80 -6.18 -38.13 -21.23
C MET A 80 -6.63 -39.57 -21.46
N ARG A 81 -7.85 -39.88 -21.05
CA ARG A 81 -8.44 -41.23 -21.13
C ARG A 81 -9.87 -41.15 -21.65
N PRO A 82 -10.26 -42.00 -22.61
CA PRO A 82 -11.65 -42.07 -23.06
C PRO A 82 -12.53 -42.60 -21.91
N LEU A 83 -13.67 -41.96 -21.68
CA LEU A 83 -14.67 -42.44 -20.73
C LEU A 83 -15.43 -43.63 -21.34
N THR A 84 -15.25 -44.82 -20.78
CA THR A 84 -15.76 -46.11 -21.30
C THR A 84 -17.28 -46.29 -21.27
N ARG A 85 -18.02 -45.35 -20.65
CA ARG A 85 -19.47 -45.46 -20.52
C ARG A 85 -20.14 -44.70 -21.67
N LYS A 86 -20.91 -45.42 -22.50
CA LYS A 86 -21.96 -44.83 -23.35
C LYS A 86 -22.94 -44.12 -22.41
N LEU A 87 -22.67 -42.86 -22.08
CA LEU A 87 -23.68 -41.97 -21.51
C LEU A 87 -24.77 -41.84 -22.57
N GLU A 88 -26.00 -42.01 -22.09
CA GLU A 88 -27.21 -42.09 -22.90
C GLU A 88 -27.26 -40.95 -23.90
N VAL A 89 -27.62 -41.32 -25.13
CA VAL A 89 -27.92 -40.37 -26.20
C VAL A 89 -29.12 -39.54 -25.73
N SER A 90 -28.87 -38.35 -25.18
CA SER A 90 -29.90 -37.31 -25.15
C SER A 90 -30.23 -37.02 -26.61
N THR A 91 -31.48 -37.23 -27.00
CA THR A 91 -31.97 -37.16 -28.39
C THR A 91 -31.85 -35.79 -29.05
N GLU A 92 -31.32 -34.78 -28.34
CA GLU A 92 -31.28 -33.40 -28.82
C GLU A 92 -29.88 -32.91 -29.23
N HIS A 93 -28.78 -33.53 -28.78
CA HIS A 93 -27.41 -33.10 -29.13
C HIS A 93 -26.45 -34.31 -29.15
N LYS A 94 -25.98 -34.74 -30.33
CA LYS A 94 -24.96 -35.80 -30.41
C LYS A 94 -23.58 -35.23 -30.02
N THR A 95 -23.27 -35.22 -28.72
CA THR A 95 -21.91 -34.95 -28.23
C THR A 95 -20.98 -36.09 -28.62
N GLY A 96 -19.74 -35.78 -29.03
CA GLY A 96 -18.72 -36.79 -29.32
C GLY A 96 -18.30 -37.60 -28.08
N GLN A 97 -17.36 -38.53 -28.27
CA GLN A 97 -16.75 -39.29 -27.18
C GLN A 97 -16.15 -38.35 -26.13
N TRP A 98 -16.53 -38.53 -24.86
CA TRP A 98 -15.96 -37.78 -23.75
C TRP A 98 -14.61 -38.37 -23.32
N TYR A 99 -13.69 -37.48 -22.96
CA TYR A 99 -12.41 -37.82 -22.38
C TYR A 99 -12.28 -37.17 -21.00
N GLU A 100 -11.76 -37.93 -20.05
CA GLU A 100 -11.26 -37.37 -18.79
C GLU A 100 -9.78 -37.01 -18.97
N PHE A 101 -9.40 -35.83 -18.52
CA PHE A 101 -8.01 -35.39 -18.50
C PHE A 101 -7.56 -35.00 -17.10
N ALA A 102 -6.28 -35.18 -16.84
CA ALA A 102 -5.61 -34.70 -15.64
C ALA A 102 -4.20 -34.22 -15.99
N LEU A 103 -3.76 -33.17 -15.31
CA LEU A 103 -2.40 -32.66 -15.36
C LEU A 103 -1.77 -32.80 -13.98
N SER A 104 -0.60 -33.43 -13.92
CA SER A 104 0.27 -33.43 -12.74
C SER A 104 1.53 -32.65 -13.04
N CYS A 105 2.03 -31.90 -12.06
CA CYS A 105 3.33 -31.21 -12.14
C CYS A 105 4.25 -31.68 -11.02
N TYR A 106 5.55 -31.71 -11.31
CA TYR A 106 6.58 -31.98 -10.33
C TYR A 106 7.06 -30.65 -9.73
N SER A 107 6.81 -30.46 -8.44
CA SER A 107 7.16 -29.23 -7.73
C SER A 107 7.57 -29.54 -6.30
N TYR A 108 8.63 -28.87 -5.81
CA TYR A 108 9.20 -29.08 -4.47
C TYR A 108 9.48 -30.56 -4.13
N GLY A 109 10.03 -31.32 -5.08
CA GLY A 109 10.39 -32.73 -4.88
C GLY A 109 9.22 -33.73 -4.89
N THR A 110 7.99 -33.30 -5.21
CA THR A 110 6.80 -34.16 -5.21
C THR A 110 5.95 -33.98 -6.46
N TRP A 111 5.34 -35.08 -6.92
CA TRP A 111 4.29 -35.02 -7.94
C TRP A 111 2.96 -34.62 -7.30
N LYS A 112 2.34 -33.57 -7.83
CA LYS A 112 1.00 -33.13 -7.42
C LYS A 112 0.08 -33.09 -8.63
N GLU A 113 -1.13 -33.62 -8.49
CA GLU A 113 -2.19 -33.41 -9.49
C GLU A 113 -2.63 -31.95 -9.40
N ALA A 114 -2.35 -31.17 -10.44
CA ALA A 114 -2.67 -29.76 -10.51
C ALA A 114 -4.13 -29.55 -10.94
N VAL A 115 -4.56 -30.30 -11.97
CA VAL A 115 -5.86 -30.10 -12.62
C VAL A 115 -6.48 -31.42 -13.05
N ARG A 116 -7.81 -31.48 -12.99
CA ARG A 116 -8.62 -32.53 -13.61
C ARG A 116 -9.85 -31.95 -14.29
N GLY A 117 -10.29 -32.54 -15.39
CA GLY A 117 -11.53 -32.16 -16.05
C GLY A 117 -11.99 -33.16 -17.09
N LYS A 118 -13.07 -32.81 -17.80
CA LYS A 118 -13.60 -33.60 -18.91
C LYS A 118 -13.71 -32.75 -20.17
N ILE A 119 -13.45 -33.32 -21.34
CA ILE A 119 -13.56 -32.62 -22.62
C ILE A 119 -14.24 -33.50 -23.67
N ALA A 120 -14.99 -32.88 -24.58
CA ALA A 120 -15.55 -33.49 -25.79
C ALA A 120 -15.60 -32.49 -26.95
N ILE A 121 -15.65 -33.03 -28.17
CA ILE A 121 -15.93 -32.27 -29.40
C ILE A 121 -17.44 -32.37 -29.71
N ASN A 122 -18.05 -31.25 -30.04
CA ASN A 122 -19.41 -31.21 -30.60
C ASN A 122 -19.36 -31.15 -32.13
N VAL A 123 -20.26 -31.90 -32.76
CA VAL A 123 -20.29 -32.13 -34.21
C VAL A 123 -21.63 -31.78 -34.89
N ASN A 124 -22.63 -31.27 -34.16
CA ASN A 124 -23.94 -30.91 -34.72
C ASN A 124 -24.54 -29.64 -34.10
N GLY A 125 -24.69 -28.61 -34.94
CA GLY A 125 -25.59 -27.46 -34.86
C GLY A 125 -25.38 -26.53 -33.66
N PRO A 126 -25.36 -25.19 -33.85
CA PRO A 126 -25.21 -24.29 -32.72
C PRO A 126 -26.45 -24.41 -31.85
N ALA A 127 -26.27 -24.86 -30.61
CA ALA A 127 -27.29 -24.65 -29.59
C ALA A 127 -27.62 -23.15 -29.59
N ALA A 128 -28.90 -22.78 -29.58
CA ALA A 128 -29.31 -21.39 -29.51
C ALA A 128 -28.68 -20.76 -28.28
N ILE A 129 -27.62 -19.97 -28.47
CA ILE A 129 -27.04 -19.17 -27.40
C ILE A 129 -28.09 -18.10 -27.11
N GLN A 130 -28.68 -18.13 -25.91
CA GLN A 130 -29.53 -17.02 -25.49
C GLN A 130 -28.68 -15.74 -25.58
N PRO A 131 -29.16 -14.69 -26.27
CA PRO A 131 -28.43 -13.44 -26.29
C PRO A 131 -28.23 -12.97 -24.84
N PRO A 132 -27.06 -12.39 -24.51
CA PRO A 132 -26.88 -11.78 -23.20
C PRO A 132 -28.00 -10.76 -22.95
N GLN A 133 -28.38 -10.55 -21.68
CA GLN A 133 -29.32 -9.50 -21.28
C GLN A 133 -28.98 -8.17 -21.95
N SER A 134 -29.98 -7.31 -22.19
CA SER A 134 -29.75 -5.98 -22.77
C SER A 134 -28.72 -5.18 -21.96
N LEU A 135 -27.85 -4.44 -22.66
CA LEU A 135 -26.88 -3.53 -22.05
C LEU A 135 -27.61 -2.55 -21.11
N PRO A 136 -27.01 -2.16 -19.96
CA PRO A 136 -27.53 -1.05 -19.17
C PRO A 136 -27.65 0.22 -20.03
N GLU A 137 -28.73 0.99 -19.89
CA GLU A 137 -29.02 2.16 -20.73
C GLU A 137 -27.95 3.28 -20.60
N THR A 138 -27.22 3.34 -19.49
CA THR A 138 -26.10 4.26 -19.24
C THR A 138 -25.05 3.62 -18.31
N PRO A 139 -24.03 2.93 -18.81
CA PRO A 139 -22.98 2.39 -17.97
C PRO A 139 -21.90 3.43 -17.66
N ASP A 140 -21.40 3.44 -16.43
CA ASP A 140 -20.20 4.20 -16.10
C ASP A 140 -19.00 3.52 -16.79
N LYS A 141 -18.24 4.30 -17.57
CA LYS A 141 -17.01 3.83 -18.22
C LYS A 141 -15.91 3.73 -17.18
N MET A 142 -15.35 2.53 -17.01
CA MET A 142 -14.29 2.29 -16.04
C MET A 142 -12.89 2.30 -16.66
N GLU A 143 -11.93 2.84 -15.91
CA GLU A 143 -10.53 2.85 -16.29
C GLU A 143 -9.87 1.49 -16.03
N TYR A 144 -9.71 0.71 -17.10
CA TYR A 144 -9.10 -0.62 -17.06
C TYR A 144 -7.70 -0.63 -16.42
N LEU A 145 -6.91 0.42 -16.63
CA LEU A 145 -5.57 0.55 -16.06
C LEU A 145 -5.59 0.66 -14.53
N ASN A 146 -6.55 1.38 -13.94
CA ASN A 146 -6.66 1.47 -12.48
C ASN A 146 -7.00 0.12 -11.87
N TRP A 147 -7.83 -0.67 -12.56
CA TRP A 147 -8.12 -2.04 -12.14
C TRP A 147 -6.89 -2.96 -12.20
N LEU A 148 -6.10 -2.89 -13.27
CA LEU A 148 -4.85 -3.64 -13.38
C LEU A 148 -3.84 -3.24 -12.30
N ASN A 149 -3.73 -1.94 -11.99
CA ASN A 149 -2.89 -1.45 -10.90
C ASN A 149 -3.37 -1.98 -9.54
N LYS A 150 -4.69 -2.03 -9.32
CA LYS A 150 -5.28 -2.61 -8.11
C LYS A 150 -4.98 -4.11 -8.01
N LEU A 151 -5.15 -4.87 -9.08
CA LEU A 151 -4.79 -6.29 -9.11
C LEU A 151 -3.31 -6.52 -8.82
N ARG A 152 -2.42 -5.68 -9.37
CA ARG A 152 -0.98 -5.73 -9.10
C ARG A 152 -0.68 -5.51 -7.62
N ALA A 153 -1.30 -4.51 -6.99
CA ALA A 153 -1.18 -4.29 -5.55
C ALA A 153 -1.64 -5.51 -4.74
N LEU A 154 -2.65 -6.22 -5.22
CA LEU A 154 -3.17 -7.44 -4.60
C LEU A 154 -2.41 -8.72 -5.00
N GLY A 155 -1.21 -8.57 -5.55
CA GLY A 155 -0.33 -9.69 -5.90
C GLY A 155 -0.64 -10.37 -7.23
N ILE A 156 -1.52 -9.83 -8.09
CA ILE A 156 -1.80 -10.34 -9.44
C ILE A 156 -1.22 -9.38 -10.48
N GLU A 157 -0.07 -9.74 -11.05
CA GLU A 157 0.62 -8.94 -12.04
C GLU A 157 0.49 -9.56 -13.43
N LEU A 158 -0.23 -8.86 -14.32
CA LEU A 158 -0.45 -9.26 -15.70
C LEU A 158 0.27 -8.30 -16.66
N GLY A 159 1.14 -8.84 -17.50
CA GLY A 159 1.83 -8.09 -18.54
C GLY A 159 0.98 -7.84 -19.80
N PRO A 160 1.50 -7.02 -20.74
CA PRO A 160 0.75 -6.54 -21.90
C PRO A 160 0.08 -7.63 -22.76
N VAL A 161 0.66 -8.83 -22.90
CA VAL A 161 0.08 -9.89 -23.74
C VAL A 161 -1.23 -10.46 -23.20
N PHE A 162 -1.55 -10.14 -21.93
CA PHE A 162 -2.81 -10.46 -21.30
C PHE A 162 -3.85 -9.33 -21.45
N HIS A 163 -3.54 -8.16 -21.99
CA HIS A 163 -4.48 -7.01 -22.02
C HIS A 163 -5.40 -7.03 -23.25
N HIS A 164 -6.19 -8.10 -23.43
CA HIS A 164 -7.14 -8.22 -24.58
C HIS A 164 -8.49 -7.53 -24.36
N THR A 165 -8.85 -7.25 -23.11
CA THR A 165 -10.11 -6.58 -22.76
C THR A 165 -9.85 -5.09 -22.54
N SER A 166 -10.70 -4.23 -23.08
CA SER A 166 -10.67 -2.78 -22.89
C SER A 166 -12.08 -2.22 -22.71
N ASN A 167 -12.19 -0.93 -22.34
CA ASN A 167 -13.45 -0.21 -22.17
C ASN A 167 -14.51 -1.04 -21.42
N ILE A 168 -14.26 -1.33 -20.13
CA ILE A 168 -15.21 -2.10 -19.33
C ILE A 168 -16.29 -1.15 -18.79
N TYR A 169 -17.52 -1.59 -18.91
CA TYR A 169 -18.77 -0.89 -18.61
C TYR A 169 -19.54 -1.70 -17.57
N SER A 170 -20.02 -1.03 -16.52
CA SER A 170 -20.95 -1.60 -15.55
C SER A 170 -21.89 -0.50 -15.05
N ASP A 171 -23.08 -0.85 -14.58
CA ASP A 171 -24.01 0.08 -13.94
C ASP A 171 -23.91 0.07 -12.40
N GLY A 172 -22.98 -0.74 -11.86
CA GLY A 172 -22.76 -0.92 -10.42
C GLY A 172 -23.94 -1.50 -9.64
N LYS A 173 -25.02 -1.93 -10.32
CA LYS A 173 -26.29 -2.32 -9.72
C LYS A 173 -26.77 -3.70 -10.17
N SER A 174 -26.65 -4.02 -11.45
CA SER A 174 -27.24 -5.24 -12.02
C SER A 174 -26.33 -6.47 -11.96
N HIS A 175 -25.13 -6.35 -11.37
CA HIS A 175 -24.10 -7.40 -11.42
C HIS A 175 -23.81 -7.84 -12.87
N VAL A 176 -23.79 -6.87 -13.80
CA VAL A 176 -23.43 -7.08 -15.20
C VAL A 176 -22.23 -6.19 -15.53
N ALA A 177 -21.27 -6.75 -16.24
CA ALA A 177 -20.20 -6.00 -16.88
C ALA A 177 -20.08 -6.39 -18.34
N CYS A 178 -19.85 -5.39 -19.19
CA CYS A 178 -19.57 -5.55 -20.61
C CYS A 178 -18.22 -4.91 -20.93
N GLY A 179 -17.46 -5.46 -21.86
CA GLY A 179 -16.20 -4.83 -22.31
C GLY A 179 -15.94 -5.09 -23.78
N ASP A 180 -15.08 -4.27 -24.38
CA ASP A 180 -14.53 -4.52 -25.70
C ASP A 180 -13.44 -5.60 -25.59
N MET A 181 -13.41 -6.52 -26.56
CA MET A 181 -12.46 -7.64 -26.57
C MET A 181 -11.75 -7.74 -27.92
N ARG A 182 -10.43 -7.90 -27.87
CA ARG A 182 -9.63 -8.36 -29.01
C ARG A 182 -9.41 -9.88 -28.88
N ILE A 183 -9.69 -10.62 -29.94
CA ILE A 183 -9.38 -12.07 -29.97
C ILE A 183 -8.15 -12.32 -30.84
N ALA A 184 -7.40 -13.35 -30.49
CA ALA A 184 -6.20 -13.76 -31.21
C ALA A 184 -5.94 -15.27 -31.03
N LYS A 185 -5.25 -15.86 -32.02
CA LYS A 185 -4.70 -17.23 -31.91
C LYS A 185 -3.23 -17.25 -31.49
N GLU A 186 -2.56 -16.10 -31.55
CA GLU A 186 -1.13 -15.93 -31.28
C GLU A 186 -0.88 -14.68 -30.43
N CYS A 187 0.24 -14.63 -29.72
CA CYS A 187 0.64 -13.48 -28.90
C CYS A 187 1.86 -12.71 -29.44
N GLY A 188 2.46 -13.17 -30.55
CA GLY A 188 3.59 -12.48 -31.22
C GLY A 188 4.94 -12.58 -30.52
N LEU A 189 5.08 -13.35 -29.44
CA LEU A 189 6.34 -13.51 -28.69
C LEU A 189 7.14 -14.77 -29.03
N VAL A 190 6.54 -15.73 -29.72
CA VAL A 190 7.14 -17.04 -30.01
C VAL A 190 6.76 -17.45 -31.42
N GLU A 191 7.75 -17.87 -32.22
CA GLU A 191 7.52 -18.51 -33.51
C GLU A 191 7.26 -20.01 -33.33
N GLY A 192 6.29 -20.56 -34.06
CA GLY A 192 5.96 -22.00 -33.97
C GLY A 192 5.16 -22.41 -32.72
N VAL A 193 4.33 -21.50 -32.20
CA VAL A 193 3.41 -21.80 -31.08
C VAL A 193 2.40 -22.92 -31.41
N SER A 194 1.81 -23.49 -30.36
CA SER A 194 0.73 -24.48 -30.48
C SER A 194 -0.49 -23.91 -31.24
N ARG A 195 -1.27 -24.79 -31.89
CA ARG A 195 -2.42 -24.43 -32.72
C ARG A 195 -3.64 -24.10 -31.86
N TYR A 196 -3.63 -22.93 -31.23
CA TYR A 196 -4.72 -22.53 -30.36
C TYR A 196 -6.01 -22.20 -31.11
N ALA A 197 -7.15 -22.71 -30.64
CA ALA A 197 -8.46 -22.23 -31.07
C ALA A 197 -8.66 -20.75 -30.71
N LEU A 198 -8.30 -20.40 -29.47
CA LEU A 198 -8.08 -19.05 -28.94
C LEU A 198 -6.83 -19.11 -28.07
N HIS A 199 -5.94 -18.12 -28.17
CA HIS A 199 -4.72 -18.10 -27.38
C HIS A 199 -5.06 -18.08 -25.88
N PRO A 200 -4.29 -18.76 -24.99
CA PRO A 200 -4.57 -18.79 -23.55
C PRO A 200 -4.74 -17.41 -22.91
N THR A 201 -3.99 -16.41 -23.38
CA THR A 201 -4.08 -15.02 -22.89
C THR A 201 -5.42 -14.37 -23.20
N VAL A 202 -6.07 -14.74 -24.31
CA VAL A 202 -7.41 -14.28 -24.70
C VAL A 202 -8.46 -14.94 -23.82
N LEU A 203 -8.37 -16.27 -23.67
CA LEU A 203 -9.27 -17.04 -22.80
C LEU A 203 -9.22 -16.53 -21.34
N ASP A 204 -8.03 -16.19 -20.84
CA ASP A 204 -7.85 -15.59 -19.52
C ASP A 204 -8.50 -14.18 -19.42
N SER A 205 -8.42 -13.40 -20.49
CA SER A 205 -9.01 -12.05 -20.53
C SER A 205 -10.54 -12.08 -20.49
N ILE A 206 -11.17 -13.13 -21.02
CA ILE A 206 -12.63 -13.30 -21.08
C ILE A 206 -13.26 -13.43 -19.70
N VAL A 207 -12.58 -14.07 -18.74
CA VAL A 207 -13.13 -14.26 -17.39
C VAL A 207 -13.02 -13.02 -16.52
N ARG A 208 -12.18 -12.05 -16.90
CA ARG A 208 -11.87 -10.91 -16.02
C ARG A 208 -13.05 -10.00 -15.72
N PRO A 209 -13.96 -9.65 -16.67
CA PRO A 209 -15.18 -8.93 -16.35
C PRO A 209 -15.99 -9.53 -15.18
N ALA A 210 -15.90 -10.84 -14.94
CA ALA A 210 -16.52 -11.47 -13.78
C ALA A 210 -15.93 -10.99 -12.44
N THR A 211 -14.62 -10.68 -12.39
CA THR A 211 -13.99 -10.07 -11.20
C THR A 211 -14.52 -8.65 -10.94
N PHE A 212 -14.90 -7.91 -12.00
CA PHE A 212 -15.52 -6.59 -11.86
C PHE A 212 -16.95 -6.70 -11.35
N VAL A 213 -17.73 -7.63 -11.90
CA VAL A 213 -19.11 -7.94 -11.47
C VAL A 213 -19.18 -8.35 -10.01
N ALA A 214 -18.20 -9.11 -9.54
CA ALA A 214 -18.09 -9.53 -8.15
C ALA A 214 -18.02 -8.35 -7.16
N HIS A 215 -17.54 -7.19 -7.61
CA HIS A 215 -17.34 -6.01 -6.77
C HIS A 215 -18.17 -4.82 -7.23
N ASN A 216 -19.24 -5.03 -8.02
CA ASN A 216 -20.10 -3.97 -8.56
C ASN A 216 -19.33 -2.84 -9.29
N GLY A 217 -18.21 -3.18 -9.92
CA GLY A 217 -17.33 -2.20 -10.56
C GLY A 217 -16.61 -1.26 -9.58
N VAL A 218 -16.67 -1.49 -8.27
CA VAL A 218 -16.02 -0.64 -7.28
C VAL A 218 -14.60 -1.17 -7.02
N ILE A 219 -13.60 -0.52 -7.63
CA ILE A 219 -12.17 -0.90 -7.51
C ILE A 219 -11.71 -1.03 -6.05
N ASP A 220 -12.17 -0.14 -5.17
CA ASP A 220 -11.75 -0.12 -3.77
C ASP A 220 -12.31 -1.29 -2.94
N ASP A 221 -13.35 -1.95 -3.44
CA ASP A 221 -13.96 -3.11 -2.79
C ASP A 221 -13.22 -4.41 -3.16
N LEU A 222 -12.32 -4.37 -4.16
CA LEU A 222 -11.39 -5.45 -4.45
C LEU A 222 -10.30 -5.49 -3.34
N ARG A 223 -10.48 -6.39 -2.37
CA ARG A 223 -9.60 -6.53 -1.19
C ARG A 223 -8.54 -7.60 -1.32
N THR A 224 -8.76 -8.56 -2.20
CA THR A 224 -7.86 -9.70 -2.34
C THR A 224 -7.76 -10.08 -3.80
N GLY A 225 -6.54 -10.42 -4.24
CA GLY A 225 -6.35 -11.02 -5.54
C GLY A 225 -7.07 -12.37 -5.56
N MET A 226 -7.90 -12.63 -6.55
CA MET A 226 -8.58 -13.92 -6.66
C MET A 226 -8.10 -14.70 -7.88
N ILE A 227 -7.97 -16.00 -7.72
CA ILE A 227 -7.62 -16.92 -8.81
C ILE A 227 -8.74 -17.96 -9.06
N PRO A 228 -8.92 -18.43 -10.31
CA PRO A 228 -9.91 -19.45 -10.62
C PRO A 228 -9.53 -20.80 -9.99
N THR A 229 -10.50 -21.48 -9.40
CA THR A 229 -10.35 -22.83 -8.83
C THR A 229 -11.17 -23.88 -9.57
N HIS A 230 -12.23 -23.45 -10.27
CA HIS A 230 -13.17 -24.34 -10.92
C HIS A 230 -13.81 -23.70 -12.15
N TYR A 231 -14.04 -24.50 -13.18
CA TYR A 231 -14.93 -24.18 -14.29
C TYR A 231 -15.98 -25.28 -14.42
N GLY A 232 -17.25 -24.92 -14.23
CA GLY A 232 -18.39 -25.85 -14.32
C GLY A 232 -18.56 -26.38 -15.74
N GLU A 233 -18.78 -25.48 -16.71
CA GLU A 233 -18.85 -25.80 -18.14
C GLU A 233 -18.24 -24.64 -18.94
N VAL A 234 -17.39 -24.95 -19.93
CA VAL A 234 -16.83 -24.00 -20.88
C VAL A 234 -17.04 -24.52 -22.29
N LYS A 235 -17.63 -23.70 -23.16
CA LYS A 235 -17.78 -23.99 -24.59
C LYS A 235 -16.92 -23.03 -25.40
N VAL A 236 -15.98 -23.56 -26.17
CA VAL A 236 -15.08 -22.78 -27.02
C VAL A 236 -15.40 -23.06 -28.48
N TYR A 237 -15.79 -22.02 -29.21
CA TYR A 237 -16.04 -22.04 -30.64
C TYR A 237 -14.81 -21.47 -31.36
N PRO A 238 -14.26 -22.15 -32.39
CA PRO A 238 -13.20 -21.58 -33.21
C PRO A 238 -13.67 -20.26 -33.86
N PRO A 239 -12.86 -19.19 -33.80
CA PRO A 239 -13.25 -17.90 -34.34
C PRO A 239 -13.25 -17.89 -35.86
N THR A 240 -14.16 -17.12 -36.45
CA THR A 240 -14.18 -16.82 -37.89
C THR A 240 -13.13 -15.77 -38.27
N ASP A 241 -12.74 -15.71 -39.55
CA ASP A 241 -11.74 -14.75 -40.04
C ASP A 241 -12.18 -13.29 -39.84
N ASP A 242 -13.47 -13.02 -39.96
CA ASP A 242 -14.08 -11.71 -39.66
C ASP A 242 -13.89 -11.30 -38.20
N GLN A 243 -13.97 -12.25 -37.26
CA GLN A 243 -13.81 -11.97 -35.84
C GLN A 243 -12.34 -11.75 -35.46
N LEU A 244 -11.40 -12.35 -36.21
CA LEU A 244 -9.96 -12.15 -36.02
C LEU A 244 -9.46 -10.79 -36.53
N THR A 245 -10.19 -10.16 -37.46
CA THR A 245 -9.77 -8.91 -38.12
C THR A 245 -10.46 -7.65 -37.57
N LYS A 246 -11.62 -7.78 -36.91
CA LYS A 246 -12.36 -6.63 -36.35
C LYS A 246 -11.89 -6.30 -34.93
N GLU A 247 -11.11 -5.24 -34.76
CA GLU A 247 -10.79 -4.69 -33.43
C GLU A 247 -11.99 -3.95 -32.83
N GLY A 248 -12.26 -4.18 -31.53
CA GLY A 248 -13.30 -3.45 -30.76
C GLY A 248 -14.76 -3.83 -31.06
N ALA A 249 -15.03 -4.75 -32.00
CA ALA A 249 -16.39 -5.15 -32.36
C ALA A 249 -16.96 -6.30 -31.51
N LEU A 250 -16.11 -7.02 -30.78
CA LEU A 250 -16.51 -8.15 -29.95
C LEU A 250 -16.74 -7.68 -28.52
N LYS A 251 -17.85 -8.12 -27.93
CA LYS A 251 -18.22 -7.81 -26.55
C LYS A 251 -18.02 -9.02 -25.66
N VAL A 252 -17.35 -8.81 -24.53
CA VAL A 252 -17.33 -9.78 -23.42
C VAL A 252 -18.41 -9.39 -22.41
N TRP A 253 -19.05 -10.39 -21.82
CA TRP A 253 -20.14 -10.22 -20.86
C TRP A 253 -19.93 -11.13 -19.66
N ALA A 254 -20.19 -10.62 -18.46
CA ALA A 254 -20.22 -11.42 -17.25
C ALA A 254 -21.50 -11.13 -16.45
N THR A 255 -22.10 -12.18 -15.92
CA THR A 255 -23.27 -12.16 -15.03
C THR A 255 -23.00 -13.16 -13.92
N ASN A 256 -23.13 -12.77 -12.64
CA ASN A 256 -22.92 -13.60 -11.44
C ASN A 256 -21.42 -13.97 -11.15
N PRO A 257 -20.90 -13.79 -9.91
CA PRO A 257 -19.45 -13.81 -9.66
C PRO A 257 -18.79 -15.16 -9.29
N LEU A 258 -19.45 -16.31 -9.44
CA LEU A 258 -19.00 -17.60 -8.87
C LEU A 258 -17.73 -18.25 -9.48
N LEU A 259 -16.99 -17.59 -10.36
CA LEU A 259 -15.80 -18.16 -11.04
C LEU A 259 -14.53 -18.19 -10.17
N TYR A 260 -14.43 -17.35 -9.15
CA TYR A 260 -13.23 -17.17 -8.34
C TYR A 260 -13.50 -17.57 -6.89
N SER A 261 -12.68 -18.44 -6.30
CA SER A 261 -12.92 -18.93 -4.93
C SER A 261 -11.67 -19.09 -4.07
N ALA A 262 -10.49 -18.74 -4.57
CA ALA A 262 -9.25 -18.77 -3.82
C ALA A 262 -8.61 -17.38 -3.79
N ALA A 263 -8.30 -16.93 -2.59
CA ALA A 263 -7.64 -15.67 -2.30
C ALA A 263 -6.11 -15.81 -2.39
N VAL A 264 -5.44 -14.81 -2.95
CA VAL A 264 -3.99 -14.62 -2.82
C VAL A 264 -3.69 -14.25 -1.36
N PRO A 265 -2.84 -15.01 -0.65
CA PRO A 265 -2.57 -14.74 0.75
C PRO A 265 -1.98 -13.34 0.97
N PRO A 266 -2.33 -12.62 2.06
CA PRO A 266 -1.91 -11.24 2.31
C PRO A 266 -0.39 -11.04 2.30
N GLU A 267 0.38 -12.02 2.78
CA GLU A 267 1.84 -11.97 2.82
C GLU A 267 2.51 -11.90 1.43
N TYR A 268 1.75 -12.22 0.38
CA TYR A 268 2.18 -12.14 -1.02
C TYR A 268 1.47 -11.01 -1.81
N GLN A 269 0.58 -10.26 -1.17
CA GLN A 269 0.09 -9.01 -1.74
C GLN A 269 1.24 -8.00 -1.67
N GLY A 270 1.47 -7.27 -2.77
CA GLY A 270 2.66 -6.43 -2.87
C GLY A 270 2.74 -5.48 -1.69
N TYR A 271 3.92 -5.37 -1.06
CA TYR A 271 4.21 -4.28 -0.13
C TYR A 271 4.05 -2.98 -0.91
N LEU A 272 2.85 -2.39 -0.88
CA LEU A 272 2.66 -1.01 -1.30
C LEU A 272 3.66 -0.21 -0.47
N GLN A 273 4.51 0.54 -1.18
CA GLN A 273 5.59 1.30 -0.57
C GLN A 273 4.98 2.25 0.47
N LYS A 274 5.18 1.93 1.76
CA LYS A 274 4.49 2.60 2.88
C LYS A 274 4.72 4.12 2.89
N ASP A 275 5.88 4.54 2.39
CA ASP A 275 6.30 5.94 2.30
C ASP A 275 6.44 6.40 0.84
N LEU A 276 5.30 6.53 0.14
CA LEU A 276 5.25 6.98 -1.26
C LEU A 276 5.78 8.41 -1.42
N TYR A 277 5.45 9.29 -0.48
CA TYR A 277 5.87 10.68 -0.48
C TYR A 277 7.08 10.85 0.44
N GLN A 278 8.11 11.47 -0.13
CA GLN A 278 9.34 11.78 0.58
C GLN A 278 9.63 13.28 0.44
N LYS A 279 10.26 13.84 1.45
CA LYS A 279 10.75 15.23 1.45
C LYS A 279 12.21 15.25 1.86
N THR A 280 12.93 16.26 1.38
CA THR A 280 14.25 16.58 1.92
C THR A 280 14.04 17.31 3.24
N ASP A 281 14.54 16.73 4.32
CA ASP A 281 14.58 17.32 5.65
C ASP A 281 16.03 17.68 5.96
N TYR A 282 16.28 18.95 6.24
CA TYR A 282 17.61 19.43 6.58
C TYR A 282 17.83 19.25 8.06
N LYS A 283 18.64 18.26 8.39
CA LYS A 283 18.98 17.95 9.77
C LYS A 283 20.32 18.59 10.08
N ILE A 284 20.47 19.05 11.30
CA ILE A 284 21.80 19.38 11.81
C ILE A 284 22.64 18.12 11.63
N ASP A 285 23.80 18.28 11.01
CA ASP A 285 24.74 17.17 10.84
C ASP A 285 25.12 16.69 12.25
N ALA A 286 24.50 15.60 12.69
CA ALA A 286 24.74 14.99 13.99
C ALA A 286 26.13 14.35 14.05
N ASP A 287 26.79 14.18 12.90
CA ASP A 287 28.20 13.83 12.87
C ASP A 287 29.09 15.05 13.10
N TYR A 288 28.63 16.30 12.90
CA TYR A 288 29.37 17.53 13.26
C TYR A 288 29.84 17.60 14.72
N PRO A 289 29.04 17.09 15.68
CA PRO A 289 29.50 16.76 17.02
C PRO A 289 30.32 15.46 17.15
N ARG A 290 30.19 14.47 16.25
CA ARG A 290 30.82 13.13 16.33
C ARG A 290 32.22 12.99 15.72
N TRP A 291 32.73 13.96 14.94
CA TRP A 291 34.01 13.77 14.20
C TRP A 291 35.21 14.62 14.66
N ALA A 292 35.26 14.99 15.94
CA ALA A 292 36.57 15.09 16.60
C ALA A 292 36.99 13.67 17.05
N ASP A 293 37.29 12.81 16.08
CA ASP A 293 37.87 11.45 16.15
C ASP A 293 37.37 10.48 17.26
N GLU A 294 36.99 9.27 16.82
CA GLU A 294 36.70 8.08 17.62
C GLU A 294 35.30 8.02 18.29
N ALA A 295 34.31 7.41 17.64
CA ALA A 295 33.36 6.57 18.38
C ALA A 295 34.07 5.25 18.70
N ASP A 296 35.11 5.33 19.54
CA ASP A 296 35.68 4.17 20.18
C ASP A 296 34.64 3.67 21.20
N PRO A 297 34.14 2.43 21.10
CA PRO A 297 33.25 1.85 22.11
C PRO A 297 33.88 1.79 23.52
N THR A 298 35.15 2.19 23.69
CA THR A 298 35.78 2.41 25.01
C THR A 298 35.43 3.74 25.67
N LYS A 299 34.91 4.74 24.93
CA LYS A 299 34.60 6.07 25.49
C LYS A 299 33.48 6.00 26.53
N ARG A 300 33.67 6.69 27.66
CA ARG A 300 32.75 6.67 28.81
C ARG A 300 31.87 7.91 28.80
N VAL A 301 30.55 7.70 28.76
CA VAL A 301 29.55 8.78 28.79
C VAL A 301 28.93 8.87 30.18
N LEU A 302 28.92 10.07 30.75
CA LEU A 302 28.22 10.38 32.00
C LEU A 302 26.95 11.18 31.73
N CYS A 303 25.80 10.62 32.11
CA CYS A 303 24.53 11.33 32.10
C CYS A 303 24.23 11.86 33.51
N LEU A 304 24.21 13.18 33.67
CA LEU A 304 24.00 13.84 34.96
C LEU A 304 22.52 14.13 35.26
N ASN A 305 21.61 13.77 34.34
CA ASN A 305 20.15 13.95 34.49
C ASN A 305 19.40 12.78 33.85
N GLU A 306 18.62 12.01 34.61
CA GLU A 306 18.00 10.78 34.11
C GLU A 306 16.99 10.98 32.97
N SER A 307 16.40 12.17 32.85
CA SER A 307 15.40 12.48 31.83
C SER A 307 15.95 12.42 30.40
N LEU A 308 17.27 12.51 30.24
CA LEU A 308 17.96 12.47 28.93
C LEU A 308 18.32 11.05 28.49
N VAL A 309 18.19 10.05 29.36
CA VAL A 309 18.54 8.65 29.07
C VAL A 309 17.81 8.08 27.84
N PRO A 310 16.50 8.31 27.61
CA PRO A 310 15.82 7.86 26.39
C PRO A 310 16.41 8.45 25.09
N GLN A 311 16.96 9.66 25.14
CA GLN A 311 17.51 10.34 23.97
C GLN A 311 18.91 9.82 23.61
N LEU A 312 19.63 9.28 24.60
CA LEU A 312 20.96 8.71 24.43
C LEU A 312 20.93 7.23 23.99
N LEU A 313 19.84 6.52 24.24
CA LEU A 313 19.63 5.11 23.88
C LEU A 313 18.93 4.99 22.52
N HIS A 314 19.65 5.22 21.43
CA HIS A 314 19.17 4.84 20.10
C HIS A 314 19.54 3.37 19.83
N THR A 315 18.67 2.63 19.13
CA THR A 315 18.64 1.16 19.00
C THR A 315 19.91 0.46 18.44
N GLU A 316 21.00 1.17 18.16
CA GLU A 316 22.27 0.62 17.64
C GLU A 316 23.55 1.14 18.34
N SER A 317 23.46 1.86 19.47
CA SER A 317 24.66 2.40 20.13
C SER A 317 25.40 1.35 21.00
N LEU A 318 26.69 1.12 20.74
CA LEU A 318 27.59 0.28 21.56
C LEU A 318 28.18 1.01 22.80
N LEU A 319 27.66 2.18 23.15
CA LEU A 319 28.21 3.04 24.22
C LEU A 319 27.84 2.53 25.61
N LYS A 320 28.79 2.57 26.55
CA LYS A 320 28.51 2.41 27.98
C LYS A 320 28.16 3.77 28.60
N ILE A 321 26.93 3.87 29.09
CA ILE A 321 26.39 5.10 29.69
C ILE A 321 26.32 4.93 31.20
N SER A 322 27.03 5.77 31.93
CA SER A 322 26.90 5.89 33.38
C SER A 322 25.86 6.97 33.71
N VAL A 323 24.80 6.63 34.44
CA VAL A 323 23.76 7.58 34.87
C VAL A 323 23.96 7.92 36.34
N ALA A 324 24.13 9.21 36.65
CA ALA A 324 24.25 9.68 38.02
C ALA A 324 22.86 9.73 38.70
N ALA A 325 22.72 9.02 39.81
CA ALA A 325 21.52 9.04 40.64
C ALA A 325 21.82 9.71 41.99
N GLY A 326 21.13 10.82 42.26
CA GLY A 326 21.26 11.59 43.50
C GLY A 326 20.66 10.91 44.73
N SER A 327 19.76 9.93 44.55
CA SER A 327 19.15 9.17 45.65
C SER A 327 19.03 7.67 45.32
N GLN A 328 18.86 6.86 46.38
CA GLN A 328 18.65 5.42 46.25
C GLN A 328 17.34 5.10 45.48
N GLU A 329 16.31 5.92 45.67
CA GLU A 329 15.00 5.76 45.02
C GLU A 329 15.07 6.01 43.51
N ILE A 330 15.82 7.03 43.09
CA ILE A 330 16.07 7.34 41.68
C ILE A 330 16.88 6.22 41.02
N ALA A 331 17.93 5.73 41.71
CA ALA A 331 18.74 4.63 41.22
C ALA A 331 17.91 3.34 40.97
N GLU A 332 17.00 3.00 41.89
CA GLU A 332 16.10 1.86 41.74
C GLU A 332 15.07 2.06 40.60
N SER A 333 14.59 3.30 40.41
CA SER A 333 13.66 3.63 39.32
C SER A 333 14.31 3.45 37.95
N ILE A 334 15.52 3.98 37.76
CA ILE A 334 16.30 3.83 36.52
C ILE A 334 16.60 2.35 36.29
N HIS A 335 17.00 1.63 37.33
CA HIS A 335 17.28 0.19 37.21
C HIS A 335 16.04 -0.62 36.82
N ARG A 336 14.84 -0.31 37.33
CA ARG A 336 13.59 -0.96 36.87
C ARG A 336 13.23 -0.60 35.44
N GLN A 337 13.41 0.67 35.07
CA GLN A 337 13.02 1.15 33.75
C GLN A 337 13.92 0.60 32.64
N TYR A 338 15.19 0.31 32.94
CA TYR A 338 16.17 -0.16 31.95
C TYR A 338 16.87 -1.48 32.33
N SER A 339 16.21 -2.34 33.12
CA SER A 339 16.79 -3.58 33.68
C SER A 339 17.28 -4.60 32.65
N TYR A 340 16.92 -4.41 31.39
CA TYR A 340 17.19 -5.30 30.25
C TYR A 340 18.35 -4.83 29.37
N SER A 341 19.03 -3.72 29.71
CA SER A 341 20.15 -3.17 28.93
C SER A 341 21.48 -3.26 29.68
N ASP A 342 22.43 -4.04 29.16
CA ASP A 342 23.81 -4.14 29.67
C ASP A 342 24.66 -2.88 29.37
N ALA A 343 24.10 -1.91 28.64
CA ALA A 343 24.77 -0.68 28.24
C ALA A 343 24.69 0.43 29.29
N ILE A 344 23.86 0.28 30.33
CA ILE A 344 23.61 1.31 31.34
C ILE A 344 24.17 0.88 32.69
N ASP A 345 25.02 1.73 33.27
CA ASP A 345 25.51 1.61 34.63
C ASP A 345 24.94 2.76 35.49
N VAL A 346 24.44 2.46 36.68
CA VAL A 346 23.84 3.47 37.57
C VAL A 346 24.79 3.79 38.70
N ILE A 347 25.21 5.04 38.79
CA ILE A 347 26.21 5.50 39.75
C ILE A 347 25.55 6.40 40.80
N LYS A 348 25.80 6.13 42.07
CA LYS A 348 25.39 7.03 43.15
C LYS A 348 26.29 8.25 43.17
N PHE A 349 25.79 9.37 42.66
CA PHE A 349 26.51 10.63 42.60
C PHE A 349 25.51 11.78 42.67
N ASP A 350 25.68 12.64 43.66
CA ASP A 350 24.85 13.82 43.87
C ASP A 350 25.68 15.07 43.55
N LEU A 351 25.32 15.73 42.46
CA LEU A 351 26.00 16.90 41.92
C LEU A 351 25.93 18.10 42.88
N ASP A 352 24.86 18.17 43.67
CA ASP A 352 24.53 19.29 44.57
C ASP A 352 25.03 19.06 46.01
N SER A 353 25.41 17.83 46.37
CA SER A 353 25.90 17.50 47.72
C SER A 353 27.26 18.14 48.04
N SER A 354 27.46 18.67 49.25
CA SER A 354 28.76 19.23 49.68
C SER A 354 29.85 18.19 49.96
N ASP A 355 29.51 16.90 49.93
CA ASP A 355 30.42 15.81 50.25
C ASP A 355 31.39 15.52 49.10
N ALA A 356 32.68 15.37 49.42
CA ALA A 356 33.78 15.21 48.46
C ALA A 356 33.89 13.78 47.90
N SER A 357 32.78 13.15 47.50
CA SER A 357 32.83 11.87 46.79
C SER A 357 33.27 12.11 45.34
N THR A 358 34.58 12.27 45.12
CA THR A 358 35.16 12.25 43.78
C THR A 358 35.03 10.85 43.18
N LEU A 359 34.27 10.74 42.08
CA LEU A 359 34.31 9.55 41.24
C LEU A 359 35.76 9.36 40.76
N SER A 360 36.31 8.16 40.92
CA SER A 360 37.67 7.83 40.47
C SER A 360 37.77 7.71 38.95
N THR A 361 36.64 7.56 38.28
CA THR A 361 36.53 7.42 36.83
C THR A 361 36.38 8.79 36.16
N LYS A 362 37.19 9.03 35.13
CA LYS A 362 37.05 10.16 34.22
C LYS A 362 36.20 9.77 33.02
N TYR A 363 35.47 10.75 32.51
CA TYR A 363 34.54 10.60 31.38
C TYR A 363 34.97 11.44 30.18
N ASP A 364 34.70 10.93 28.99
CA ASP A 364 35.02 11.60 27.73
C ASP A 364 33.91 12.59 27.34
N LEU A 365 32.67 12.30 27.76
CA LEU A 365 31.50 13.15 27.54
C LEU A 365 30.63 13.18 28.81
N ALA A 366 30.23 14.37 29.23
CA ALA A 366 29.18 14.57 30.22
C ALA A 366 27.98 15.26 29.57
N VAL A 367 26.78 14.78 29.87
CA VAL A 367 25.52 15.38 29.41
C VAL A 367 24.76 15.91 30.62
N PHE A 368 24.36 17.18 30.58
CA PHE A 368 23.68 17.87 31.67
C PHE A 368 22.55 18.75 31.12
N SER A 369 21.46 18.90 31.87
CA SER A 369 20.32 19.77 31.49
C SER A 369 19.95 20.68 32.64
N THR A 370 19.80 21.98 32.37
CA THR A 370 19.41 23.01 33.34
C THR A 370 18.84 24.25 32.66
N SER A 371 17.87 24.92 33.28
CA SER A 371 17.26 26.14 32.76
C SER A 371 18.03 27.43 33.14
N GLU A 372 18.86 27.38 34.17
CA GLU A 372 19.65 28.52 34.67
C GLU A 372 21.16 28.21 34.67
N VAL A 373 21.99 29.26 34.58
CA VAL A 373 23.45 29.15 34.65
C VAL A 373 23.83 28.60 36.03
N PRO A 374 24.44 27.40 36.13
CA PRO A 374 24.81 26.81 37.41
C PRO A 374 25.84 27.66 38.14
N GLU A 375 25.87 27.53 39.47
CA GLU A 375 26.97 28.10 40.24
C GLU A 375 28.31 27.53 39.76
N LYS A 376 29.35 28.36 39.79
CA LYS A 376 30.70 27.99 39.34
C LYS A 376 31.20 26.68 39.95
N GLN A 377 30.85 26.40 41.21
CA GLN A 377 31.23 25.18 41.92
C GLN A 377 30.70 23.91 41.23
N ILE A 378 29.51 23.97 40.64
CA ILE A 378 28.89 22.87 39.90
C ILE A 378 29.66 22.64 38.58
N LEU A 379 29.97 23.71 37.85
CA LEU A 379 30.75 23.61 36.61
C LEU A 379 32.19 23.11 36.87
N ASP A 380 32.83 23.56 37.95
CA ASP A 380 34.15 23.09 38.38
C ASP A 380 34.12 21.60 38.75
N ARG A 381 33.02 21.11 39.35
CA ARG A 381 32.80 19.69 39.63
C ARG A 381 32.61 18.87 38.36
N ILE A 382 31.75 19.31 37.44
CA ILE A 382 31.55 18.64 36.14
C ILE A 382 32.88 18.56 35.38
N ARG A 383 33.65 19.65 35.36
CA ARG A 383 35.02 19.66 34.81
C ARG A 383 35.91 18.62 35.48
N GLY A 384 35.81 18.49 36.80
CA GLY A 384 36.52 17.49 37.60
C GLY A 384 36.17 16.03 37.26
N LEU A 385 35.03 15.77 36.62
CA LEU A 385 34.62 14.43 36.17
C LEU A 385 35.09 14.12 34.74
N LEU A 386 35.44 15.14 33.96
CA LEU A 386 35.87 15.00 32.57
C LEU A 386 37.38 14.72 32.46
N ALA A 387 37.75 14.01 31.40
CA ALA A 387 39.13 13.82 30.97
C ALA A 387 39.74 15.14 30.45
N ASP A 388 41.06 15.19 30.23
CA ASP A 388 41.77 16.42 29.83
C ASP A 388 41.32 16.97 28.46
N LYS A 389 40.70 16.14 27.62
CA LYS A 389 40.01 16.51 26.37
C LYS A 389 38.50 16.26 26.40
N GLY A 390 37.94 16.05 27.58
CA GLY A 390 36.53 15.72 27.77
C GLY A 390 35.61 16.86 27.34
N GLN A 391 34.39 16.49 26.97
CA GLN A 391 33.38 17.42 26.46
C GLN A 391 32.16 17.47 27.39
N LEU A 392 31.49 18.62 27.39
CA LEU A 392 30.26 18.85 28.13
C LEU A 392 29.17 19.29 27.15
N LEU A 393 28.12 18.49 27.05
CA LEU A 393 26.89 18.78 26.32
C LEU A 393 25.82 19.25 27.30
N LEU A 394 25.33 20.46 27.10
CA LEU A 394 24.39 21.15 27.98
C LEU A 394 23.07 21.37 27.25
N ASP A 395 21.98 20.81 27.74
CA ASP A 395 20.64 21.24 27.35
C ASP A 395 20.21 22.42 28.24
N VAL A 396 19.95 23.56 27.61
CA VAL A 396 19.55 24.83 28.23
C VAL A 396 18.14 25.26 27.81
N SER A 397 17.32 24.30 27.36
CA SER A 397 15.92 24.54 27.04
C SER A 397 15.18 25.24 28.20
N GLY A 398 14.68 26.45 27.92
CA GLY A 398 14.00 27.31 28.92
C GLY A 398 14.87 28.42 29.53
N SER A 399 16.13 28.57 29.14
CA SER A 399 16.98 29.68 29.62
C SER A 399 16.60 31.04 29.01
N SER A 400 16.55 32.09 29.83
CA SER A 400 16.23 33.47 29.41
C SER A 400 17.47 34.33 29.10
N GLU A 401 18.68 33.82 29.36
CA GLU A 401 19.93 34.59 29.28
C GLU A 401 21.10 33.77 28.64
N PRO A 402 21.00 33.37 27.36
CA PRO A 402 22.00 32.55 26.67
C PRO A 402 23.40 33.19 26.61
N GLU A 403 23.50 34.52 26.69
CA GLU A 403 24.79 35.23 26.58
C GLU A 403 25.69 35.08 27.82
N LYS A 404 25.11 34.82 29.00
CA LYS A 404 25.89 34.64 30.25
C LYS A 404 26.64 33.31 30.32
N TRP A 405 26.23 32.34 29.51
CA TRP A 405 26.80 31.00 29.48
C TRP A 405 28.25 30.97 29.00
N HIS A 406 28.58 31.75 27.97
CA HIS A 406 29.91 31.74 27.39
C HIS A 406 30.99 32.14 28.40
N GLU A 407 30.73 33.16 29.23
CA GLU A 407 31.67 33.60 30.28
C GLU A 407 31.72 32.63 31.47
N ALA A 408 30.57 32.12 31.91
CA ALA A 408 30.50 31.16 33.01
C ALA A 408 31.33 29.90 32.71
N LEU A 409 31.17 29.33 31.51
CA LEU A 409 31.91 28.15 31.05
C LEU A 409 33.42 28.43 30.95
N LYS A 410 33.83 29.59 30.44
CA LYS A 410 35.24 30.00 30.40
C LYS A 410 35.83 30.16 31.81
N SER A 411 35.07 30.70 32.76
CA SER A 411 35.52 30.92 34.13
C SER A 411 35.80 29.63 34.92
N SER A 412 35.18 28.52 34.49
CA SER A 412 35.42 27.15 34.97
C SER A 412 36.40 26.36 34.08
N GLY A 413 37.05 27.05 33.13
CA GLY A 413 38.06 26.55 32.20
C GLY A 413 37.58 25.48 31.22
N PHE A 414 36.39 25.73 30.69
CA PHE A 414 35.98 25.22 29.39
C PHE A 414 36.25 26.28 28.29
N SER A 415 36.08 25.91 27.02
CA SER A 415 36.31 26.80 25.86
C SER A 415 35.24 27.89 25.66
N GLY A 416 34.11 27.78 26.37
CA GLY A 416 32.93 28.63 26.17
C GLY A 416 31.94 27.98 25.21
N THR A 417 30.87 28.67 24.85
CA THR A 417 29.87 28.17 23.88
C THR A 417 30.53 27.95 22.51
N GLU A 418 30.81 26.69 22.15
CA GLU A 418 31.37 26.32 20.84
C GLU A 418 30.28 26.02 19.80
N PHE A 419 29.10 25.54 20.26
CA PHE A 419 27.98 25.14 19.42
C PHE A 419 26.65 25.37 20.14
N GLY A 420 25.59 25.74 19.39
CA GLY A 420 24.24 26.01 19.89
C GLY A 420 23.16 25.30 19.04
N LEU A 421 22.57 24.17 19.46
CA LEU A 421 21.41 23.60 18.73
C LEU A 421 20.16 24.40 19.09
N SER A 422 19.42 24.93 18.10
CA SER A 422 18.08 25.52 18.27
C SER A 422 17.95 26.60 19.38
N GLY A 423 19.07 27.23 19.77
CA GLY A 423 19.14 28.15 20.91
C GLY A 423 19.03 27.50 22.30
N CYS A 424 18.96 26.16 22.38
CA CYS A 424 18.65 25.41 23.59
C CYS A 424 19.69 24.33 23.94
N THR A 425 20.79 24.15 23.21
CA THR A 425 21.83 23.17 23.59
C THR A 425 23.23 23.71 23.35
N ILE A 426 24.09 23.73 24.37
CA ILE A 426 25.46 24.24 24.34
C ILE A 426 26.46 23.06 24.36
N LEU A 427 27.41 23.03 23.43
CA LEU A 427 28.59 22.16 23.53
C LEU A 427 29.81 23.00 23.93
N THR A 428 30.61 22.48 24.86
CA THR A 428 31.87 23.09 25.29
C THR A 428 32.92 22.01 25.60
N ARG A 429 34.20 22.34 25.47
CA ARG A 429 35.31 21.40 25.74
C ARG A 429 36.16 21.86 26.91
N VAL A 430 36.77 20.92 27.63
CA VAL A 430 37.75 21.24 28.68
C VAL A 430 38.97 21.90 28.02
N VAL A 431 39.44 23.01 28.59
CA VAL A 431 40.65 23.70 28.15
C VAL A 431 41.73 23.54 29.20
N GLU A 432 42.87 22.97 28.81
CA GLU A 432 44.05 22.96 29.67
C GLU A 432 44.46 24.40 29.99
N LEU A 433 44.45 24.75 31.28
CA LEU A 433 45.03 26.00 31.74
C LEU A 433 46.56 25.86 31.64
N PRO A 434 47.28 26.80 31.01
CA PRO A 434 48.72 26.65 30.80
C PRO A 434 49.45 26.54 32.14
N ASN A 435 50.03 25.38 32.43
CA ASN A 435 50.96 25.23 33.53
C ASN A 435 52.26 25.98 33.18
N ARG A 436 52.63 26.94 34.03
CA ARG A 436 53.95 27.58 34.02
C ARG A 436 55.00 26.57 34.49
N HIS A 437 56.02 26.34 33.65
CA HIS A 437 57.23 25.50 33.83
C HIS A 437 56.99 23.99 33.63
N THR A 438 57.77 23.24 32.84
CA THR A 438 59.25 23.14 32.78
C THR A 438 59.81 22.83 31.38
N ASN A 439 61.08 23.18 31.17
CA ASN A 439 61.91 22.89 30.00
C ASN A 439 62.11 21.39 29.72
N GLY A 440 62.29 21.08 28.42
CA GLY A 440 63.17 20.01 27.92
C GLY A 440 62.54 18.63 27.80
N ASP A 441 62.28 18.18 26.57
CA ASP A 441 63.02 17.05 26.01
C ASP A 441 62.75 16.87 24.51
N THR A 442 63.83 16.94 23.76
CA THR A 442 63.95 16.53 22.36
C THR A 442 64.11 15.02 22.30
N ASN A 443 63.21 14.33 21.57
CA ASN A 443 63.47 13.24 20.62
C ASN A 443 62.29 12.26 20.53
N GLY A 444 61.77 12.07 19.31
CA GLY A 444 60.73 11.10 19.03
C GLY A 444 60.53 10.88 17.53
N HIS A 445 61.47 10.13 16.94
CA HIS A 445 61.35 9.31 15.73
C HIS A 445 60.69 9.89 14.48
N ALA A 446 61.55 10.31 13.55
CA ALA A 446 61.28 10.29 12.13
C ALA A 446 60.95 8.86 11.66
N ASN A 447 59.75 8.67 11.12
CA ASN A 447 59.45 7.66 10.12
C ASN A 447 58.88 8.39 8.90
N GLY A 448 59.48 8.13 7.74
CA GLY A 448 59.34 8.94 6.53
C GLY A 448 57.90 9.13 6.07
N VAL A 449 57.48 10.39 6.06
CA VAL A 449 56.40 10.87 5.19
C VAL A 449 57.07 11.65 4.07
N SER A 450 56.90 11.17 2.85
CA SER A 450 57.17 11.93 1.63
C SER A 450 56.56 13.32 1.78
N THR A 451 57.37 14.38 1.73
CA THR A 451 56.89 15.75 1.59
C THR A 451 56.19 15.91 0.25
N LEU A 452 54.93 15.50 0.18
CA LEU A 452 53.99 15.92 -0.86
C LEU A 452 53.86 17.44 -0.74
N SER A 453 54.16 18.17 -1.80
CA SER A 453 53.90 19.61 -1.89
C SER A 453 52.43 19.86 -1.55
N LYS A 454 52.15 20.82 -0.66
CA LYS A 454 50.76 21.19 -0.37
C LYS A 454 50.11 21.67 -1.69
N PRO A 455 48.93 21.15 -2.06
CA PRO A 455 48.27 21.56 -3.28
C PRO A 455 47.89 23.04 -3.21
N ILE A 456 48.00 23.74 -4.34
CA ILE A 456 47.64 25.15 -4.46
C ILE A 456 46.12 25.28 -4.42
N ILE A 457 45.61 26.22 -3.62
CA ILE A 457 44.18 26.54 -3.55
C ILE A 457 43.88 27.82 -4.34
N SER A 458 43.19 27.69 -5.46
CA SER A 458 42.67 28.79 -6.27
C SER A 458 41.33 29.27 -5.70
N ILE A 459 41.28 30.48 -5.15
CA ILE A 459 40.06 31.12 -4.64
C ILE A 459 39.51 32.04 -5.72
N ILE A 460 38.33 31.72 -6.25
CA ILE A 460 37.75 32.39 -7.43
C ILE A 460 36.61 33.32 -7.00
N TYR A 461 36.69 34.57 -7.45
CA TYR A 461 35.63 35.60 -7.30
C TYR A 461 35.26 36.20 -8.65
N LYS A 462 34.11 36.86 -8.77
CA LYS A 462 33.54 37.29 -10.06
C LYS A 462 34.14 38.62 -10.54
N LYS A 463 33.91 39.73 -9.83
CA LYS A 463 34.37 41.07 -10.22
C LYS A 463 35.26 41.70 -9.15
N GLN A 464 34.80 41.73 -7.90
CA GLN A 464 35.53 42.29 -6.77
C GLN A 464 35.41 41.38 -5.54
N PRO A 465 36.51 41.12 -4.81
CA PRO A 465 36.48 40.20 -3.69
C PRO A 465 35.61 40.76 -2.57
N ALA A 466 34.49 40.08 -2.29
CA ALA A 466 33.63 40.38 -1.15
C ALA A 466 34.35 40.15 0.20
N ALA A 467 33.75 40.61 1.29
CA ALA A 467 34.31 40.46 2.64
C ALA A 467 34.60 38.99 2.99
N VAL A 468 33.64 38.10 2.70
CA VAL A 468 33.78 36.64 2.87
C VAL A 468 34.96 36.05 2.07
N VAL A 469 35.20 36.53 0.85
CA VAL A 469 36.34 36.09 0.01
C VAL A 469 37.66 36.43 0.69
N SER A 470 37.76 37.66 1.18
CA SER A 470 38.94 38.13 1.91
C SER A 470 39.15 37.36 3.22
N GLN A 471 38.08 37.01 3.92
CA GLN A 471 38.13 36.27 5.17
C GLN A 471 38.54 34.80 4.95
N VAL A 472 37.98 34.13 3.94
CA VAL A 472 38.39 32.76 3.53
C VAL A 472 39.87 32.74 3.15
N HIS A 473 40.33 33.70 2.36
CA HIS A 473 41.74 33.80 1.96
C HIS A 473 42.67 33.94 3.17
N LYS A 474 42.33 34.82 4.13
CA LYS A 474 43.12 35.00 5.37
C LYS A 474 43.15 33.74 6.22
N GLU A 475 42.01 33.07 6.40
CA GLU A 475 41.90 31.86 7.21
C GLU A 475 42.74 30.72 6.63
N LEU A 476 42.69 30.53 5.31
CA LEU A 476 43.48 29.49 4.64
C LEU A 476 44.99 29.76 4.74
N ILE A 477 45.42 31.02 4.56
CA ILE A 477 46.83 31.40 4.79
C ILE A 477 47.23 31.14 6.25
N TYR A 478 46.37 31.50 7.20
CA TYR A 478 46.62 31.29 8.63
C TYR A 478 46.80 29.80 8.97
N GLN A 479 46.02 28.91 8.35
CA GLN A 479 46.17 27.46 8.47
C GLN A 479 47.33 26.88 7.63
N GLY A 480 48.11 27.73 6.97
CA GLY A 480 49.33 27.35 6.26
C GLY A 480 49.11 26.74 4.88
N TRP A 481 48.00 27.07 4.21
CA TRP A 481 47.74 26.72 2.82
C TRP A 481 48.39 27.71 1.85
N GLU A 482 48.86 27.21 0.71
CA GLU A 482 49.26 28.06 -0.42
C GLU A 482 48.01 28.42 -1.22
N THR A 483 47.68 29.72 -1.30
CA THR A 483 46.44 30.20 -1.92
C THR A 483 46.73 31.19 -3.04
N ARG A 484 45.89 31.17 -4.09
CA ARG A 484 45.90 32.13 -5.20
C ARG A 484 44.52 32.75 -5.31
N LEU A 485 44.43 34.06 -5.09
CA LEU A 485 43.19 34.79 -5.29
C LEU A 485 43.05 35.19 -6.76
N GLN A 486 42.10 34.59 -7.47
CA GLN A 486 41.92 34.77 -8.92
C GLN A 486 40.55 35.37 -9.26
N LYS A 487 40.54 36.34 -10.17
CA LYS A 487 39.29 36.82 -10.77
C LYS A 487 38.85 35.82 -11.85
N LEU A 488 37.56 35.49 -11.90
CA LEU A 488 36.99 34.51 -12.83
C LEU A 488 37.40 34.78 -14.28
N ASP A 489 37.21 36.01 -14.78
CA ASP A 489 37.52 36.37 -16.18
C ASP A 489 39.01 36.27 -16.55
N SER A 490 39.90 36.14 -15.56
CA SER A 490 41.36 36.03 -15.73
C SER A 490 41.90 34.77 -15.04
N TYR A 491 41.08 33.73 -14.94
CA TYR A 491 41.47 32.47 -14.31
C TYR A 491 42.54 31.75 -15.13
N GLU A 492 43.60 31.33 -14.44
CA GLU A 492 44.68 30.51 -14.98
C GLU A 492 44.81 29.22 -14.14
N PRO A 493 44.65 28.04 -14.77
CA PRO A 493 44.71 26.77 -14.05
C PRO A 493 46.13 26.44 -13.57
N ALA A 494 46.23 25.67 -12.49
CA ALA A 494 47.48 25.16 -11.95
C ALA A 494 47.47 23.63 -11.81
N GLU A 495 48.65 23.01 -11.78
CA GLU A 495 48.79 21.57 -11.59
C GLU A 495 48.37 21.17 -10.16
N ASP A 496 47.59 20.08 -10.05
CA ASP A 496 47.01 19.58 -8.79
C ASP A 496 46.24 20.65 -7.98
N GLU A 497 45.61 21.59 -8.66
CA GLU A 497 44.90 22.68 -7.98
C GLU A 497 43.57 22.25 -7.36
N ARG A 498 43.24 22.92 -6.25
CA ARG A 498 41.93 22.84 -5.61
C ARG A 498 41.26 24.18 -5.72
N VAL A 499 39.96 24.17 -6.00
CA VAL A 499 39.23 25.41 -6.30
C VAL A 499 38.21 25.71 -5.21
N VAL A 500 38.25 26.93 -4.67
CA VAL A 500 37.18 27.48 -3.85
C VAL A 500 36.43 28.50 -4.69
N MET A 501 35.23 28.14 -5.13
CA MET A 501 34.37 29.00 -5.95
C MET A 501 33.49 29.86 -5.03
N LEU A 502 33.74 31.17 -5.03
CA LEU A 502 32.99 32.18 -4.25
C LEU A 502 32.34 33.24 -5.14
N ALA A 503 32.17 32.94 -6.44
CA ALA A 503 31.53 33.85 -7.40
C ALA A 503 30.10 34.25 -6.97
N ASP A 504 29.40 33.37 -6.24
CA ASP A 504 28.05 33.62 -5.73
C ASP A 504 28.01 34.67 -4.61
N ALA A 505 29.13 34.99 -3.96
CA ALA A 505 29.20 36.06 -2.97
C ALA A 505 28.91 37.45 -3.56
N GLU A 506 28.96 37.59 -4.89
CA GLU A 506 28.65 38.82 -5.63
C GLU A 506 27.26 38.77 -6.31
N GLY A 507 26.46 37.74 -6.05
CA GLY A 507 25.14 37.49 -6.64
C GLY A 507 25.06 36.13 -7.37
N PRO A 508 23.86 35.67 -7.77
CA PRO A 508 23.61 34.30 -8.25
C PRO A 508 24.30 34.03 -9.59
N PHE A 509 25.51 33.48 -9.57
CA PHE A 509 26.42 33.42 -10.72
C PHE A 509 25.81 32.67 -11.91
N LEU A 510 25.25 31.47 -11.67
CA LEU A 510 24.71 30.62 -12.73
C LEU A 510 23.42 31.17 -13.34
N ALA A 511 22.64 31.96 -12.60
CA ALA A 511 21.40 32.54 -13.11
C ALA A 511 21.65 33.65 -14.16
N ILE A 512 22.82 34.28 -14.10
CA ILE A 512 23.26 35.36 -15.01
C ILE A 512 24.57 35.02 -15.72
N LEU A 513 24.79 33.73 -15.99
CA LEU A 513 26.00 33.21 -16.62
C LEU A 513 26.14 33.70 -18.06
N GLU A 514 27.32 34.22 -18.41
CA GLU A 514 27.66 34.61 -19.78
C GLU A 514 28.42 33.49 -20.52
N GLU A 515 28.37 33.47 -21.85
CA GLU A 515 28.99 32.42 -22.68
C GLU A 515 30.52 32.30 -22.44
N ALA A 516 31.22 33.43 -22.30
CA ALA A 516 32.65 33.42 -21.97
C ALA A 516 32.94 32.82 -20.58
N GLN A 517 32.05 33.04 -19.61
CA GLN A 517 32.19 32.50 -18.25
C GLN A 517 31.89 31.00 -18.20
N LEU A 518 31.02 30.50 -19.10
CA LEU A 518 30.77 29.07 -19.24
C LEU A 518 32.02 28.32 -19.72
N GLU A 519 32.78 28.87 -20.67
CA GLU A 519 34.04 28.25 -21.12
C GLU A 519 35.08 28.18 -19.99
N ILE A 520 35.14 29.21 -19.15
CA ILE A 520 36.01 29.22 -17.97
C ILE A 520 35.55 28.18 -16.94
N LEU A 521 34.23 28.06 -16.72
CA LEU A 521 33.67 27.06 -15.81
C LEU A 521 33.99 25.63 -16.28
N LYS A 522 33.91 25.36 -17.59
CA LYS A 522 34.34 24.08 -18.16
C LYS A 522 35.81 23.81 -17.85
N ALA A 523 36.69 24.79 -18.11
CA ALA A 523 38.12 24.67 -17.82
C ALA A 523 38.38 24.36 -16.34
N ILE A 524 37.73 25.08 -15.42
CA ILE A 524 37.83 24.83 -13.96
C ILE A 524 37.43 23.38 -13.65
N THR A 525 36.28 22.91 -14.14
CA THR A 525 35.83 21.54 -13.85
C THR A 525 36.71 20.47 -14.51
N GLU A 526 37.50 20.80 -15.52
CA GLU A 526 38.45 19.90 -16.19
C GLU A 526 39.81 19.84 -15.51
N SER A 527 40.30 20.95 -14.95
CA SER A 527 41.63 21.02 -14.31
C SER A 527 41.61 20.76 -12.82
N ALA A 528 40.53 21.13 -12.11
CA ALA A 528 40.49 21.07 -10.65
C ALA A 528 40.46 19.62 -10.13
N GLN A 529 41.28 19.34 -9.10
CA GLN A 529 41.26 18.08 -8.37
C GLN A 529 40.03 17.99 -7.44
N SER A 530 39.68 19.11 -6.80
CA SER A 530 38.50 19.26 -5.96
C SER A 530 37.92 20.66 -6.07
N ILE A 531 36.62 20.78 -5.83
CA ILE A 531 35.89 22.04 -5.86
C ILE A 531 35.08 22.18 -4.57
N VAL A 532 35.21 23.33 -3.91
CA VAL A 532 34.30 23.78 -2.85
C VAL A 532 33.58 25.01 -3.36
N TRP A 533 32.30 24.86 -3.66
CA TRP A 533 31.47 25.97 -4.14
C TRP A 533 30.62 26.53 -3.02
N VAL A 534 30.86 27.79 -2.67
CA VAL A 534 30.22 28.47 -1.56
C VAL A 534 29.24 29.51 -2.11
N ASN A 535 27.97 29.37 -1.76
CA ASN A 535 26.89 30.26 -2.15
C ASN A 535 26.21 30.88 -0.91
N CYS A 536 25.53 32.01 -1.09
CA CYS A 536 24.88 32.77 -0.01
C CYS A 536 23.35 32.84 -0.17
N GLY A 537 22.76 31.74 -0.64
CA GLY A 537 21.34 31.65 -0.98
C GLY A 537 20.43 31.63 0.25
N GLY A 538 20.92 31.16 1.40
CA GLY A 538 20.10 30.98 2.60
C GLY A 538 19.02 29.91 2.38
N LEU A 539 19.45 28.73 1.94
CA LEU A 539 18.60 27.62 1.50
C LEU A 539 17.47 27.26 2.48
N LEU A 540 17.74 27.34 3.79
CA LEU A 540 16.76 27.05 4.83
C LEU A 540 15.69 28.14 5.00
N ALA A 541 16.01 29.39 4.63
CA ALA A 541 15.02 30.47 4.53
C ALA A 541 14.16 30.34 3.27
N GLY A 542 14.75 29.84 2.17
CA GLY A 542 14.05 29.45 0.95
C GLY A 542 13.53 30.62 0.10
N ASP A 543 14.11 31.81 0.25
CA ASP A 543 13.67 33.04 -0.41
C ASP A 543 14.44 33.39 -1.70
N LYS A 544 15.59 32.76 -1.96
CA LYS A 544 16.48 33.03 -3.12
C LYS A 544 16.79 31.77 -3.95
N PRO A 545 15.80 31.21 -4.67
CA PRO A 545 15.94 29.93 -5.37
C PRO A 545 17.01 29.91 -6.47
N GLU A 546 17.37 31.06 -7.04
CA GLU A 546 18.37 31.19 -8.10
C GLU A 546 19.78 30.74 -7.69
N PHE A 547 20.11 30.76 -6.40
CA PHE A 547 21.38 30.24 -5.87
C PHE A 547 21.43 28.71 -5.84
N GLY A 548 20.26 28.04 -5.80
CA GLY A 548 20.16 26.58 -5.84
C GLY A 548 20.62 25.96 -7.16
N MET A 549 20.82 26.76 -8.23
CA MET A 549 21.39 26.30 -9.48
C MET A 549 22.80 25.69 -9.30
N ALA A 550 23.58 26.18 -8.33
CA ALA A 550 24.92 25.67 -8.04
C ALA A 550 24.89 24.22 -7.54
N GLU A 551 23.91 23.85 -6.70
CA GLU A 551 23.72 22.48 -6.24
C GLU A 551 23.34 21.54 -7.39
N GLY A 552 22.41 21.98 -8.26
CA GLY A 552 22.02 21.22 -9.45
C GLY A 552 23.19 20.98 -10.40
N PHE A 553 23.99 22.02 -10.64
CA PHE A 553 25.21 21.92 -11.45
C PHE A 553 26.22 20.95 -10.82
N ALA A 554 26.49 21.08 -9.52
CA ALA A 554 27.41 20.18 -8.81
C ALA A 554 26.95 18.72 -8.85
N ARG A 555 25.64 18.43 -8.68
CA ARG A 555 25.09 17.08 -8.81
C ARG A 555 25.32 16.49 -10.21
N ALA A 556 25.10 17.27 -11.26
CA ALA A 556 25.35 16.83 -12.64
C ALA A 556 26.82 16.48 -12.86
N ILE A 557 27.72 17.37 -12.42
CA ILE A 557 29.17 17.16 -12.54
C ILE A 557 29.64 15.96 -11.72
N ARG A 558 29.15 15.76 -10.50
CA ARG A 558 29.48 14.56 -9.70
C ARG A 558 29.03 13.26 -10.36
N ALA A 559 27.91 13.28 -11.09
CA ALA A 559 27.44 12.12 -11.84
C ALA A 559 28.32 11.83 -13.07
N GLU A 560 28.88 12.87 -13.71
CA GLU A 560 29.75 12.73 -14.89
C GLU A 560 31.22 12.44 -14.52
N LYS A 561 31.73 13.05 -13.45
CA LYS A 561 33.13 12.95 -12.99
C LYS A 561 33.19 12.34 -11.59
N THR A 562 33.05 11.02 -11.52
CA THR A 562 32.95 10.24 -10.27
C THR A 562 34.15 10.37 -9.32
N PHE A 563 35.32 10.79 -9.80
CA PHE A 563 36.53 10.96 -8.99
C PHE A 563 36.74 12.39 -8.47
N MET A 564 35.96 13.38 -8.92
CA MET A 564 36.10 14.76 -8.47
C MET A 564 35.33 15.00 -7.18
N ASP A 565 36.03 15.46 -6.14
CA ASP A 565 35.41 15.85 -4.86
C ASP A 565 34.83 17.28 -5.00
N PHE A 566 33.55 17.34 -5.40
CA PHE A 566 32.81 18.59 -5.59
C PHE A 566 31.78 18.77 -4.48
N VAL A 567 32.12 19.62 -3.51
CA VAL A 567 31.25 20.01 -2.39
C VAL A 567 30.59 21.35 -2.64
N THR A 568 29.30 21.44 -2.30
CA THR A 568 28.58 22.71 -2.23
C THR A 568 28.29 23.08 -0.78
N MET A 569 28.37 24.37 -0.49
CA MET A 569 28.04 24.95 0.80
C MET A 569 27.16 26.18 0.59
N ASP A 570 25.93 26.13 1.06
CA ASP A 570 25.08 27.31 1.21
C ASP A 570 25.25 27.93 2.60
N TYR A 571 25.15 29.25 2.71
CA TYR A 571 25.03 29.90 4.00
C TYR A 571 24.04 31.06 3.99
N ASP A 572 23.43 31.30 5.15
CA ASP A 572 22.61 32.46 5.41
C ASP A 572 23.50 33.66 5.77
N ALA A 573 23.61 34.63 4.85
CA ALA A 573 24.42 35.83 5.02
C ALA A 573 23.91 36.79 6.11
N GLU A 574 22.64 36.70 6.53
CA GLU A 574 22.10 37.56 7.59
C GLU A 574 22.52 37.11 8.98
N HIS A 575 22.56 35.78 9.20
CA HIS A 575 22.75 35.20 10.52
C HIS A 575 24.11 34.49 10.70
N THR A 576 24.91 34.39 9.64
CA THR A 576 26.20 33.68 9.66
C THR A 576 27.35 34.62 9.39
N SER A 577 28.32 34.69 10.31
CA SER A 577 29.52 35.52 10.13
C SER A 577 30.48 34.96 9.06
N ASP A 578 31.11 35.86 8.30
CA ASP A 578 32.18 35.52 7.34
C ASP A 578 33.31 34.67 7.95
N ALA A 579 33.65 34.90 9.23
CA ALA A 579 34.68 34.14 9.93
C ALA A 579 34.28 32.67 10.12
N ARG A 580 32.99 32.41 10.39
CA ARG A 580 32.47 31.05 10.50
C ARG A 580 32.43 30.36 9.15
N VAL A 581 32.04 31.08 8.08
CA VAL A 581 32.10 30.56 6.70
C VAL A 581 33.53 30.18 6.34
N ALA A 582 34.49 31.07 6.58
CA ALA A 582 35.91 30.83 6.32
C ALA A 582 36.47 29.63 7.08
N SER A 583 36.16 29.54 8.37
CA SER A 583 36.55 28.40 9.22
C SER A 583 36.00 27.08 8.66
N PHE A 584 34.75 27.07 8.20
CA PHE A 584 34.14 25.83 7.70
C PHE A 584 34.66 25.44 6.30
N VAL A 585 34.89 26.40 5.41
CA VAL A 585 35.53 26.15 4.11
C VAL A 585 36.92 25.53 4.30
N ALA A 586 37.71 26.03 5.25
CA ALA A 586 39.01 25.47 5.58
C ALA A 586 38.92 24.01 6.09
N ASP A 587 37.90 23.70 6.89
CA ASP A 587 37.64 22.35 7.37
C ASP A 587 37.26 21.37 6.24
N ILE A 588 36.38 21.79 5.32
CA ILE A 588 36.05 21.00 4.11
C ILE A 588 37.34 20.70 3.33
N LEU A 589 38.16 21.71 3.04
CA LEU A 589 39.42 21.53 2.29
C LEU A 589 40.41 20.59 2.98
N ARG A 590 40.49 20.66 4.32
CA ARG A 590 41.31 19.73 5.11
C ARG A 590 40.84 18.29 4.95
N ARG A 591 39.53 18.02 5.02
CA ARG A 591 38.98 16.66 4.82
C ARG A 591 39.21 16.14 3.41
N GLN A 592 39.08 17.01 2.40
CA GLN A 592 39.48 16.67 1.02
C GLN A 592 40.96 16.28 0.91
N GLN A 593 41.82 16.83 1.77
CA GLN A 593 43.24 16.46 1.82
C GLN A 593 43.50 15.15 2.56
N GLU A 594 42.96 15.02 3.77
CA GLU A 594 43.34 13.97 4.71
C GLU A 594 42.58 12.66 4.45
N LEU A 595 41.30 12.75 4.08
CA LEU A 595 40.41 11.60 3.96
C LEU A 595 40.09 11.24 2.50
N GLY A 596 40.41 12.14 1.57
CA GLY A 596 40.08 12.03 0.14
C GLY A 596 38.58 12.10 -0.16
N LYS A 597 37.74 12.45 0.83
CA LYS A 597 36.29 12.64 0.73
C LYS A 597 35.74 13.34 1.98
N ASN A 598 34.73 14.20 1.82
CA ASN A 598 34.17 15.06 2.88
C ASN A 598 33.12 14.41 3.80
N GLY A 599 32.72 13.16 3.54
CA GLY A 599 31.59 12.52 4.20
C GLY A 599 30.25 12.93 3.57
N GLU A 600 30.02 14.23 3.40
CA GLU A 600 28.84 14.79 2.71
C GLU A 600 29.26 15.67 1.53
N ASN A 601 28.38 15.82 0.54
CA ASN A 601 28.64 16.60 -0.66
C ASN A 601 27.93 17.97 -0.67
N GLU A 602 26.98 18.17 0.24
CA GLU A 602 26.11 19.35 0.27
C GLU A 602 25.89 19.76 1.72
N TYR A 603 26.28 20.99 2.04
CA TYR A 603 26.14 21.58 3.37
C TYR A 603 25.33 22.86 3.30
N CYS A 604 24.57 23.15 4.35
CA CYS A 604 23.98 24.47 4.58
C CYS A 604 24.40 24.99 5.97
N LEU A 605 24.80 26.25 6.07
CA LEU A 605 25.26 26.88 7.29
C LEU A 605 24.30 28.02 7.67
N GLN A 606 23.60 27.88 8.80
CA GLN A 606 22.69 28.88 9.31
C GLN A 606 22.93 29.11 10.80
N ALA A 607 23.06 30.37 11.21
CA ALA A 607 23.33 30.77 12.60
C ALA A 607 24.53 30.02 13.23
N GLY A 608 25.51 29.66 12.40
CA GLY A 608 26.72 28.93 12.80
C GLY A 608 26.62 27.40 12.88
N ALA A 609 25.41 26.83 12.74
CA ALA A 609 25.17 25.39 12.70
C ALA A 609 25.18 24.84 11.26
N VAL A 610 25.73 23.64 11.09
CA VAL A 610 25.82 22.96 9.79
C VAL A 610 24.70 21.95 9.66
N TYR A 611 23.99 22.04 8.55
CA TYR A 611 22.86 21.21 8.16
C TYR A 611 23.20 20.41 6.91
N VAL A 612 22.64 19.21 6.83
CA VAL A 612 22.76 18.29 5.71
C VAL A 612 21.39 17.77 5.32
N GLY A 613 21.15 17.67 4.01
CA GLY A 613 19.89 17.17 3.48
C GLY A 613 19.75 15.66 3.68
N ARG A 614 18.59 15.21 4.15
CA ARG A 614 18.22 13.78 4.21
C ARG A 614 16.86 13.58 3.58
N LEU A 615 16.74 12.54 2.77
CA LEU A 615 15.45 12.12 2.24
C LEU A 615 14.70 11.35 3.34
N VAL A 616 13.56 11.88 3.77
CA VAL A 616 12.71 11.27 4.81
C VAL A 616 11.28 11.13 4.32
N ALA A 617 10.54 10.19 4.92
CA ALA A 617 9.11 10.06 4.66
C ALA A 617 8.36 11.35 5.01
N ASP A 618 7.56 11.85 4.07
CA ASP A 618 6.62 12.94 4.35
C ASP A 618 5.37 12.36 5.02
N ARG A 619 5.40 12.27 6.35
CA ARG A 619 4.28 11.73 7.13
C ARG A 619 2.96 12.47 6.90
N GLY A 620 3.01 13.78 6.61
CA GLY A 620 1.80 14.57 6.34
C GLY A 620 1.14 14.15 5.03
N LEU A 621 1.92 14.12 3.94
CA LEU A 621 1.44 13.68 2.63
C LEU A 621 1.11 12.19 2.61
N ASN A 622 1.90 11.35 3.26
CA ASN A 622 1.61 9.90 3.35
C ASN A 622 0.31 9.65 4.14
N ARG A 623 0.04 10.38 5.23
CA ARG A 623 -1.25 10.28 5.93
C ARG A 623 -2.42 10.68 5.04
N GLN A 624 -2.24 11.67 4.16
CA GLN A 624 -3.34 12.18 3.34
C GLN A 624 -3.55 11.39 2.04
N PHE A 625 -2.47 10.88 1.44
CA PHE A 625 -2.46 10.39 0.07
C PHE A 625 -1.83 9.00 -0.10
N ALA A 626 -1.19 8.41 0.92
CA ALA A 626 -0.70 7.03 0.86
C ALA A 626 -1.77 6.08 1.42
N PRO A 627 -2.23 5.08 0.63
CA PRO A 627 -3.33 4.20 1.03
C PRO A 627 -3.05 3.37 2.28
N ASP A 628 -1.78 3.07 2.57
CA ASP A 628 -1.35 2.08 3.57
C ASP A 628 -0.24 2.63 4.49
N SER A 629 -0.36 3.89 4.91
CA SER A 629 0.58 4.49 5.88
C SER A 629 0.47 3.89 7.31
N ASP A 630 -0.46 2.96 7.55
CA ASP A 630 -0.85 2.38 8.85
C ASP A 630 -1.25 3.41 9.93
N GLU A 631 -1.18 4.71 9.65
CA GLU A 631 -1.58 5.78 10.56
C GLU A 631 -3.11 5.95 10.57
N THR A 632 -3.70 5.83 11.75
CA THR A 632 -5.14 5.97 11.97
C THR A 632 -5.51 7.34 12.53
N VAL A 633 -6.70 7.82 12.18
CA VAL A 633 -7.32 9.03 12.74
C VAL A 633 -8.48 8.61 13.64
N THR A 634 -8.54 9.15 14.85
CA THR A 634 -9.69 8.94 15.74
C THR A 634 -10.87 9.77 15.25
N LEU A 635 -11.97 9.11 14.93
CA LEU A 635 -13.23 9.71 14.50
C LEU A 635 -14.32 9.46 15.54
N TYR A 636 -15.25 10.40 15.69
CA TYR A 636 -16.39 10.31 16.60
C TYR A 636 -17.66 10.08 15.82
N GLN A 637 -18.50 9.14 16.25
CA GLN A 637 -19.69 8.73 15.49
C GLN A 637 -20.75 9.83 15.36
N ARG A 638 -21.00 10.64 16.40
CA ARG A 638 -22.06 11.66 16.41
C ARG A 638 -21.91 12.75 15.34
N ASP A 639 -20.66 13.13 15.06
CA ASP A 639 -20.31 14.28 14.20
C ASP A 639 -19.32 13.89 13.08
N GLY A 640 -19.08 12.59 12.88
CA GLY A 640 -18.06 12.05 11.99
C GLY A 640 -18.58 11.60 10.62
N PRO A 641 -17.69 11.49 9.63
CA PRO A 641 -18.06 10.98 8.31
C PRO A 641 -18.45 9.49 8.38
N SER A 642 -19.22 9.03 7.39
CA SER A 642 -19.52 7.60 7.23
C SER A 642 -18.23 6.79 7.27
N PHE A 643 -18.28 5.57 7.81
CA PHE A 643 -17.12 4.69 7.85
C PHE A 643 -17.50 3.28 7.43
N ARG A 644 -16.50 2.54 6.98
CA ARG A 644 -16.58 1.14 6.58
C ARG A 644 -15.45 0.37 7.25
N ALA A 645 -15.77 -0.78 7.83
CA ALA A 645 -14.77 -1.69 8.38
C ALA A 645 -14.38 -2.76 7.35
N SER A 646 -13.12 -3.17 7.37
CA SER A 646 -12.58 -4.34 6.67
C SER A 646 -11.82 -5.21 7.65
N ILE A 647 -11.91 -6.53 7.48
CA ILE A 647 -11.14 -7.51 8.24
C ILE A 647 -9.98 -7.99 7.36
N SER A 648 -8.79 -8.05 7.94
CA SER A 648 -7.61 -8.69 7.36
C SER A 648 -6.83 -9.36 8.48
N GLU A 649 -6.54 -10.66 8.38
CA GLU A 649 -5.78 -11.43 9.38
C GLU A 649 -6.39 -11.38 10.79
N GLY A 650 -7.73 -11.30 10.87
CA GLY A 650 -8.45 -11.15 12.13
C GLY A 650 -8.32 -9.77 12.80
N ALA A 651 -7.66 -8.80 12.15
CA ALA A 651 -7.63 -7.40 12.56
C ALA A 651 -8.68 -6.58 11.78
N ILE A 652 -9.32 -5.60 12.43
CA ILE A 652 -10.31 -4.74 11.79
C ILE A 652 -9.71 -3.37 11.51
N SER A 653 -9.66 -3.01 10.23
CA SER A 653 -9.37 -1.65 9.80
C SER A 653 -10.67 -0.91 9.49
N TYR A 654 -10.90 0.21 10.15
CA TYR A 654 -11.95 1.15 9.76
C TYR A 654 -11.39 2.11 8.71
N ARG A 655 -12.17 2.51 7.72
CA ARG A 655 -11.85 3.58 6.78
C ARG A 655 -13.00 4.55 6.68
N VAL A 656 -12.73 5.82 6.44
CA VAL A 656 -13.78 6.77 6.06
C VAL A 656 -14.40 6.29 4.73
N ASP A 657 -15.73 6.28 4.65
CA ASP A 657 -16.48 5.96 3.44
C ASP A 657 -17.04 7.26 2.84
N PRO A 658 -16.34 7.89 1.88
CA PRO A 658 -16.79 9.13 1.26
C PRO A 658 -17.96 8.94 0.29
N ARG A 659 -18.43 7.70 0.07
CA ARG A 659 -19.46 7.40 -0.92
C ARG A 659 -20.86 7.62 -0.35
N GLU A 660 -21.63 8.49 -0.98
CA GLU A 660 -23.09 8.44 -0.87
C GLU A 660 -23.63 7.43 -1.88
N LYS A 661 -23.92 6.21 -1.42
CA LYS A 661 -24.62 5.22 -2.25
C LYS A 661 -26.06 5.70 -2.47
N ALA A 662 -26.42 5.94 -3.73
CA ALA A 662 -27.79 6.28 -4.11
C ALA A 662 -28.72 5.09 -3.85
N VAL A 663 -29.96 5.37 -3.46
CA VAL A 663 -30.97 4.34 -3.15
C VAL A 663 -31.68 3.95 -4.43
N GLY A 664 -31.67 2.66 -4.78
CA GLY A 664 -32.45 2.12 -5.90
C GLY A 664 -33.95 2.14 -5.63
N ALA A 665 -34.76 1.92 -6.68
CA ALA A 665 -36.22 2.03 -6.59
C ALA A 665 -36.86 1.08 -5.57
N ASP A 666 -36.30 -0.12 -5.37
CA ASP A 666 -36.80 -1.15 -4.45
C ASP A 666 -35.97 -1.27 -3.16
N GLU A 667 -35.08 -0.31 -2.89
CA GLU A 667 -34.13 -0.35 -1.78
C GLU A 667 -34.47 0.64 -0.67
N VAL A 668 -33.86 0.44 0.50
CA VAL A 668 -33.88 1.39 1.61
C VAL A 668 -32.46 1.66 2.10
N LYS A 669 -32.21 2.90 2.52
CA LYS A 669 -30.97 3.28 3.22
C LYS A 669 -31.24 3.34 4.71
N VAL A 670 -30.38 2.67 5.48
CA VAL A 670 -30.54 2.46 6.91
C VAL A 670 -29.34 3.06 7.63
N HIS A 671 -29.61 3.93 8.62
CA HIS A 671 -28.64 4.29 9.64
C HIS A 671 -28.58 3.16 10.67
N VAL A 672 -27.45 2.46 10.70
CA VAL A 672 -27.28 1.21 11.44
C VAL A 672 -26.98 1.51 12.90
N ALA A 673 -27.80 0.95 13.80
CA ALA A 673 -27.63 1.10 15.25
C ALA A 673 -27.01 -0.16 15.90
N ALA A 674 -27.29 -1.34 15.34
CA ALA A 674 -26.77 -2.60 15.82
C ALA A 674 -26.56 -3.60 14.68
N ILE A 675 -25.51 -4.41 14.77
CA ILE A 675 -25.21 -5.49 13.82
C ILE A 675 -25.06 -6.79 14.59
N GLY A 676 -25.83 -7.80 14.21
CA GLY A 676 -25.74 -9.16 14.76
C GLY A 676 -24.61 -9.92 14.07
N LEU A 677 -23.65 -10.40 14.86
CA LEU A 677 -22.49 -11.13 14.36
C LEU A 677 -22.75 -12.65 14.32
N SER A 678 -22.11 -13.31 13.36
CA SER A 678 -22.12 -14.75 13.09
C SER A 678 -20.70 -15.34 13.16
N ALA A 679 -20.58 -16.66 13.19
CA ALA A 679 -19.27 -17.34 13.18
C ALA A 679 -18.51 -17.17 11.84
N GLU A 680 -19.20 -16.76 10.78
CA GLU A 680 -18.62 -16.58 9.44
C GLU A 680 -17.99 -15.20 9.25
N ASP A 681 -18.37 -14.23 10.10
CA ASP A 681 -17.95 -12.83 10.05
C ASP A 681 -16.46 -12.61 10.40
N GLY A 682 -15.74 -13.67 10.81
CA GLY A 682 -14.31 -13.63 11.16
C GLY A 682 -13.40 -14.48 10.26
N SER A 683 -13.92 -15.03 9.16
CA SER A 683 -13.14 -15.89 8.25
C SER A 683 -12.58 -15.09 7.06
N ASP A 684 -11.25 -15.05 6.94
CA ASP A 684 -10.56 -14.41 5.82
C ASP A 684 -10.90 -15.13 4.50
N GLY A 685 -11.67 -14.47 3.64
CA GLY A 685 -11.73 -14.81 2.21
C GLY A 685 -13.10 -14.94 1.56
N ARG A 686 -14.22 -14.69 2.25
CA ARG A 686 -15.57 -14.74 1.64
C ARG A 686 -16.50 -13.57 1.98
N THR A 687 -15.97 -12.49 2.49
CA THR A 687 -16.75 -11.41 3.11
C THR A 687 -17.42 -10.48 2.09
N PHE A 688 -18.40 -11.00 1.34
CA PHE A 688 -19.65 -10.27 1.21
C PHE A 688 -20.24 -10.27 2.62
N LEU A 689 -20.08 -9.19 3.36
CA LEU A 689 -20.41 -9.15 4.79
C LEU A 689 -21.93 -9.24 4.98
N ASP A 690 -22.35 -10.48 5.19
CA ASP A 690 -23.70 -10.98 5.13
C ASP A 690 -24.35 -10.95 6.53
N HIS A 691 -24.46 -9.76 7.13
CA HIS A 691 -24.84 -9.61 8.55
C HIS A 691 -26.31 -9.31 8.78
N GLU A 692 -26.75 -9.53 10.02
CA GLU A 692 -28.02 -9.03 10.53
C GLU A 692 -27.85 -7.57 10.95
N LEU A 693 -28.81 -6.72 10.61
CA LEU A 693 -28.79 -5.32 10.99
C LEU A 693 -30.06 -4.95 11.73
N ALA A 694 -29.96 -3.98 12.63
CA ALA A 694 -31.09 -3.21 13.13
C ALA A 694 -30.74 -1.72 13.13
N GLY A 695 -31.68 -0.89 12.71
CA GLY A 695 -31.41 0.53 12.50
C GLY A 695 -32.65 1.33 12.13
N THR A 696 -32.41 2.57 11.68
CA THR A 696 -33.47 3.52 11.29
C THR A 696 -33.38 3.83 9.81
N VAL A 697 -34.50 3.78 9.11
CA VAL A 697 -34.58 4.12 7.69
C VAL A 697 -34.42 5.63 7.49
N ILE A 698 -33.46 6.03 6.67
CA ILE A 698 -33.15 7.44 6.38
C ILE A 698 -33.43 7.83 4.92
N SER A 699 -33.62 6.85 4.03
CA SER A 699 -34.08 7.06 2.65
C SER A 699 -34.76 5.81 2.12
N VAL A 700 -35.71 5.98 1.21
CA VAL A 700 -36.62 4.95 0.70
C VAL A 700 -36.74 5.09 -0.81
N GLY A 701 -36.59 3.98 -1.54
CA GLY A 701 -36.79 3.93 -2.99
C GLY A 701 -38.24 4.15 -3.41
N GLU A 702 -38.44 4.59 -4.65
CA GLU A 702 -39.75 5.01 -5.18
C GLU A 702 -40.82 3.90 -5.19
N ASN A 703 -40.41 2.63 -5.31
CA ASN A 703 -41.32 1.47 -5.35
C ASN A 703 -41.63 0.89 -3.96
N VAL A 704 -40.95 1.35 -2.92
CA VAL A 704 -41.10 0.82 -1.56
C VAL A 704 -42.31 1.49 -0.89
N THR A 705 -43.34 0.70 -0.58
CA THR A 705 -44.63 1.21 -0.09
C THR A 705 -44.95 0.79 1.35
N ASP A 706 -44.32 -0.26 1.83
CA ASP A 706 -44.54 -0.91 3.12
C ASP A 706 -43.58 -0.44 4.23
N ILE A 707 -42.50 0.28 3.87
CA ILE A 707 -41.51 0.84 4.79
C ILE A 707 -41.50 2.37 4.66
N LYS A 708 -41.51 3.07 5.79
CA LYS A 708 -41.53 4.55 5.84
C LYS A 708 -40.21 5.11 6.33
N LEU A 709 -39.91 6.34 5.93
CA LEU A 709 -38.77 7.11 6.44
C LEU A 709 -38.93 7.31 7.97
N GLY A 710 -37.84 7.07 8.70
CA GLY A 710 -37.82 7.07 10.17
C GLY A 710 -38.27 5.76 10.83
N SER A 711 -38.73 4.76 10.07
CA SER A 711 -39.07 3.45 10.65
C SER A 711 -37.83 2.78 11.23
N LYS A 712 -37.98 2.21 12.44
CA LYS A 712 -37.01 1.24 12.97
C LYS A 712 -37.23 -0.10 12.29
N ILE A 713 -36.16 -0.77 11.89
CA ILE A 713 -36.22 -2.03 11.16
C ILE A 713 -35.20 -3.04 11.70
N THR A 714 -35.42 -4.32 11.40
CA THR A 714 -34.43 -5.39 11.51
C THR A 714 -34.43 -6.26 10.24
N GLY A 715 -33.31 -6.88 9.90
CA GLY A 715 -33.21 -7.76 8.73
C GLY A 715 -31.78 -8.07 8.33
N PHE A 716 -31.57 -8.33 7.05
CA PHE A 716 -30.27 -8.68 6.49
C PHE A 716 -29.66 -7.51 5.69
N ALA A 717 -28.35 -7.35 5.83
CA ALA A 717 -27.52 -6.47 5.01
C ALA A 717 -26.88 -7.24 3.85
N VAL A 718 -26.60 -6.53 2.76
CA VAL A 718 -25.77 -7.01 1.63
C VAL A 718 -24.48 -6.17 1.52
N ASP A 719 -24.07 -5.51 2.61
CA ASP A 719 -22.99 -4.52 2.60
C ASP A 719 -22.08 -4.67 3.83
N ASN A 720 -20.89 -4.08 3.74
CA ASN A 720 -19.86 -4.12 4.77
C ASN A 720 -20.32 -3.48 6.09
N LEU A 721 -19.66 -3.83 7.20
CA LEU A 721 -19.82 -3.17 8.50
C LEU A 721 -19.64 -1.65 8.31
N SER A 722 -20.74 -0.91 8.30
CA SER A 722 -20.75 0.52 8.02
C SER A 722 -21.90 1.20 8.75
N THR A 723 -21.77 2.50 8.97
CA THR A 723 -22.81 3.30 9.64
C THR A 723 -24.07 3.48 8.81
N TYR A 724 -23.93 3.42 7.48
CA TYR A 724 -25.04 3.54 6.56
C TYR A 724 -25.01 2.42 5.54
N GLN A 725 -26.07 1.63 5.50
CA GLN A 725 -26.19 0.51 4.56
C GLN A 725 -27.40 0.72 3.66
N VAL A 726 -27.23 0.41 2.37
CA VAL A 726 -28.33 0.30 1.41
C VAL A 726 -28.63 -1.18 1.23
N THR A 727 -29.89 -1.57 1.43
CA THR A 727 -30.33 -2.96 1.32
C THR A 727 -31.69 -3.03 0.62
N PRO A 728 -31.99 -4.10 -0.15
CA PRO A 728 -33.32 -4.32 -0.70
C PRO A 728 -34.40 -4.31 0.38
N SER A 729 -35.53 -3.64 0.12
CA SER A 729 -36.68 -3.59 1.04
C SER A 729 -37.23 -4.98 1.39
N SER A 730 -37.04 -5.97 0.51
CA SER A 730 -37.42 -7.36 0.75
C SER A 730 -36.66 -8.04 1.89
N LEU A 731 -35.45 -7.58 2.21
CA LEU A 731 -34.56 -8.19 3.23
C LEU A 731 -34.76 -7.64 4.65
N VAL A 732 -35.62 -6.64 4.82
CA VAL A 732 -35.81 -5.94 6.09
C VAL A 732 -37.28 -5.82 6.46
N ARG A 733 -37.57 -5.73 7.76
CA ARG A 733 -38.94 -5.57 8.26
C ARG A 733 -39.05 -4.48 9.34
N PRO A 734 -40.13 -3.67 9.32
CA PRO A 734 -40.39 -2.67 10.36
C PRO A 734 -40.57 -3.32 11.73
N LEU A 735 -40.07 -2.64 12.76
CA LEU A 735 -40.38 -2.90 14.15
C LEU A 735 -41.54 -1.97 14.57
N THR A 736 -42.61 -2.54 15.12
CA THR A 736 -43.84 -1.84 15.52
C THR A 736 -43.84 -1.40 16.99
N THR A 737 -42.93 -1.96 17.81
CA THR A 737 -42.82 -1.70 19.24
C THR A 737 -41.51 -0.98 19.61
N SER A 738 -41.39 -0.48 20.84
CA SER A 738 -40.17 0.13 21.39
C SER A 738 -39.06 -0.88 21.71
N ALA A 739 -38.98 -1.98 20.96
CA ALA A 739 -37.98 -3.02 21.15
C ALA A 739 -36.56 -2.44 21.01
N SER A 740 -35.63 -2.97 21.80
CA SER A 740 -34.23 -2.59 21.70
C SER A 740 -33.68 -3.00 20.34
N VAL A 741 -33.05 -2.06 19.63
CA VAL A 741 -32.38 -2.34 18.34
C VAL A 741 -31.28 -3.40 18.49
N VAL A 742 -30.63 -3.47 19.66
CA VAL A 742 -29.62 -4.49 19.97
C VAL A 742 -30.26 -5.88 20.06
N GLU A 743 -31.42 -5.99 20.68
CA GLU A 743 -32.16 -7.27 20.76
C GLU A 743 -32.69 -7.67 19.39
N ALA A 744 -33.23 -6.70 18.63
CA ALA A 744 -33.79 -6.93 17.32
C ALA A 744 -32.74 -7.42 16.30
N ALA A 745 -31.47 -7.01 16.46
CA ALA A 745 -30.36 -7.49 15.63
C ALA A 745 -30.00 -8.96 15.86
N THR A 746 -30.52 -9.61 16.91
CA THR A 746 -30.25 -11.04 17.21
C THR A 746 -31.19 -12.02 16.53
N ILE A 747 -32.24 -11.51 15.87
CA ILE A 747 -33.41 -12.28 15.47
C ILE A 747 -33.29 -12.90 14.06
N PRO A 748 -32.84 -12.16 13.02
CA PRO A 748 -33.04 -12.60 11.64
C PRO A 748 -32.55 -14.02 11.36
N SER A 749 -31.26 -14.32 11.54
CA SER A 749 -30.62 -15.64 11.38
C SER A 749 -31.04 -16.69 12.42
N ALA A 750 -31.34 -16.27 13.64
CA ALA A 750 -31.64 -17.19 14.74
C ALA A 750 -33.03 -17.84 14.63
N PHE A 751 -33.99 -17.10 14.07
CA PHE A 751 -35.40 -17.50 14.07
C PHE A 751 -36.00 -17.62 12.66
N SER A 752 -35.34 -17.14 11.59
CA SER A 752 -35.82 -17.32 10.20
C SER A 752 -35.85 -18.77 9.70
N THR A 753 -35.60 -19.74 10.57
CA THR A 753 -35.63 -21.17 10.30
C THR A 753 -37.10 -21.66 10.18
N THR A 754 -37.76 -21.49 9.00
CA THR A 754 -39.17 -21.90 8.58
C THR A 754 -39.36 -22.75 7.17
N VAL A 755 -40.06 -23.93 7.01
CA VAL A 755 -39.74 -25.27 6.26
C VAL A 755 -39.81 -25.24 4.75
N ALA A 756 -38.75 -24.76 4.13
CA ALA A 756 -38.31 -25.19 2.82
C ALA A 756 -36.84 -25.63 2.92
N ILE A 757 -36.45 -26.63 2.13
CA ILE A 757 -35.05 -27.03 2.01
C ILE A 757 -34.51 -26.33 0.77
N VAL A 758 -33.60 -25.36 0.94
CA VAL A 758 -32.95 -24.68 -0.18
C VAL A 758 -31.72 -25.52 -0.57
N ASP A 759 -31.63 -25.85 -1.84
CA ASP A 759 -30.52 -26.59 -2.44
C ASP A 759 -29.16 -25.90 -2.21
N GLY A 760 -28.11 -26.70 -2.07
CA GLY A 760 -26.76 -26.26 -1.64
C GLY A 760 -26.26 -26.90 -0.34
N MET A 761 -27.06 -27.76 0.31
CA MET A 761 -26.70 -28.42 1.57
C MET A 761 -25.96 -29.76 1.42
N GLY A 762 -25.74 -30.23 0.19
CA GLY A 762 -25.05 -31.50 -0.09
C GLY A 762 -25.65 -32.68 0.68
N ALA A 763 -24.79 -33.51 1.29
CA ALA A 763 -25.21 -34.68 2.07
C ALA A 763 -26.13 -34.34 3.27
N VAL A 764 -26.01 -33.14 3.85
CA VAL A 764 -26.84 -32.69 4.98
C VAL A 764 -28.27 -32.41 4.53
N GLY A 765 -28.45 -31.81 3.35
CA GLY A 765 -29.78 -31.54 2.77
C GLY A 765 -30.51 -32.83 2.42
N LEU A 766 -29.79 -33.80 1.83
CA LEU A 766 -30.33 -35.12 1.54
C LEU A 766 -30.74 -35.87 2.83
N ALA A 767 -29.92 -35.79 3.88
CA ALA A 767 -30.27 -36.35 5.18
C ALA A 767 -31.50 -35.65 5.79
N ALA A 768 -31.59 -34.32 5.72
CA ALA A 768 -32.74 -33.56 6.20
C ALA A 768 -34.04 -33.95 5.48
N ILE A 769 -34.00 -34.13 4.15
CA ILE A 769 -35.14 -34.65 3.37
C ILE A 769 -35.58 -36.03 3.88
N GLN A 770 -34.62 -36.93 4.10
CA GLN A 770 -34.90 -38.28 4.59
C GLN A 770 -35.50 -38.27 6.00
N TRP A 771 -34.99 -37.44 6.90
CA TRP A 771 -35.52 -37.23 8.25
C TRP A 771 -36.93 -36.64 8.23
N CYS A 772 -37.17 -35.63 7.41
CA CYS A 772 -38.50 -35.03 7.25
C CYS A 772 -39.51 -36.06 6.73
N LYS A 773 -39.10 -36.94 5.80
CA LYS A 773 -39.93 -38.07 5.33
C LYS A 773 -40.23 -39.06 6.44
N LEU A 774 -39.25 -39.41 7.28
CA LEU A 774 -39.45 -40.29 8.44
C LEU A 774 -40.44 -39.70 9.46
N LEU A 775 -40.43 -38.38 9.64
CA LEU A 775 -41.32 -37.66 10.54
C LEU A 775 -42.72 -37.38 9.95
N GLY A 776 -42.94 -37.70 8.67
CA GLY A 776 -44.24 -37.49 8.00
C GLY A 776 -44.60 -36.02 7.76
N VAL A 777 -43.62 -35.10 7.79
CA VAL A 777 -43.85 -33.68 7.51
C VAL A 777 -43.86 -33.42 6.00
N ALA A 778 -44.68 -32.46 5.57
CA ALA A 778 -44.74 -32.06 4.16
C ALA A 778 -43.48 -31.27 3.77
N ILE A 779 -42.78 -31.75 2.74
CA ILE A 779 -41.50 -31.17 2.29
C ILE A 779 -41.74 -30.38 1.01
N VAL A 780 -41.12 -29.19 0.93
CA VAL A 780 -40.92 -28.45 -0.32
C VAL A 780 -39.43 -28.20 -0.46
N VAL A 781 -38.86 -28.51 -1.62
CA VAL A 781 -37.44 -28.29 -1.92
C VAL A 781 -37.31 -27.20 -2.96
N VAL A 782 -36.46 -26.22 -2.69
CA VAL A 782 -36.11 -25.14 -3.61
C VAL A 782 -34.80 -25.53 -4.30
N ALA A 783 -34.87 -25.97 -5.57
CA ALA A 783 -33.72 -26.45 -6.33
C ALA A 783 -32.98 -25.29 -7.01
N ALA A 784 -31.67 -25.18 -6.80
CA ALA A 784 -30.84 -24.10 -7.34
C ALA A 784 -30.29 -24.43 -8.74
N SER A 785 -30.36 -25.70 -9.15
CA SER A 785 -29.92 -26.17 -10.46
C SER A 785 -30.77 -27.31 -11.00
N GLU A 786 -30.81 -27.45 -12.33
CA GLU A 786 -31.49 -28.56 -13.02
C GLU A 786 -30.88 -29.93 -12.66
N SER A 787 -29.58 -29.97 -12.35
CA SER A 787 -28.91 -31.21 -11.94
C SER A 787 -29.37 -31.69 -10.55
N THR A 788 -29.63 -30.79 -9.61
CA THR A 788 -30.23 -31.15 -8.32
C THR A 788 -31.68 -31.60 -8.49
N GLU A 789 -32.46 -30.90 -9.30
CA GLU A 789 -33.84 -31.31 -9.60
C GLU A 789 -33.87 -32.73 -10.18
N ALA A 790 -32.99 -33.03 -11.14
CA ALA A 790 -32.84 -34.37 -11.71
C ALA A 790 -32.47 -35.42 -10.65
N LEU A 791 -31.52 -35.12 -9.75
CA LEU A 791 -31.10 -36.02 -8.68
C LEU A 791 -32.24 -36.34 -7.68
N LEU A 792 -33.02 -35.33 -7.28
CA LEU A 792 -34.13 -35.48 -6.35
C LEU A 792 -35.26 -36.34 -6.94
N LEU A 793 -35.50 -36.19 -8.25
CA LEU A 793 -36.47 -36.97 -9.01
C LEU A 793 -35.99 -38.41 -9.24
N GLU A 794 -34.74 -38.61 -9.66
CA GLU A 794 -34.15 -39.93 -9.92
C GLU A 794 -34.15 -40.80 -8.66
N GLN A 795 -33.81 -40.22 -7.51
CA GLN A 795 -33.80 -40.94 -6.23
C GLN A 795 -35.18 -41.05 -5.55
N CYS A 796 -36.26 -40.58 -6.21
CA CYS A 796 -37.62 -40.53 -5.65
C CYS A 796 -37.70 -39.86 -4.26
N LEU A 797 -36.82 -38.89 -3.99
CA LEU A 797 -36.70 -38.29 -2.66
C LEU A 797 -37.81 -37.27 -2.39
N VAL A 798 -38.33 -36.59 -3.42
CA VAL A 798 -39.42 -35.61 -3.31
C VAL A 798 -40.28 -35.69 -4.57
N ALA A 799 -41.60 -35.48 -4.45
CA ALA A 799 -42.51 -35.45 -5.60
C ALA A 799 -42.26 -34.19 -6.46
N LYS A 800 -42.40 -34.29 -7.78
CA LYS A 800 -42.09 -33.19 -8.72
C LYS A 800 -42.84 -31.90 -8.38
N GLU A 801 -44.10 -32.02 -7.93
CA GLU A 801 -44.96 -30.88 -7.59
C GLU A 801 -44.50 -30.14 -6.31
N ARG A 802 -43.57 -30.74 -5.56
CA ARG A 802 -42.96 -30.22 -4.34
C ARG A 802 -41.53 -29.72 -4.55
N ILE A 803 -41.03 -29.76 -5.78
CA ILE A 803 -39.75 -29.16 -6.17
C ILE A 803 -40.05 -27.84 -6.87
N VAL A 804 -39.42 -26.75 -6.39
CA VAL A 804 -39.60 -25.40 -6.93
C VAL A 804 -38.23 -24.89 -7.36
N SER A 805 -38.10 -24.41 -8.61
CA SER A 805 -36.85 -23.83 -9.06
C SER A 805 -36.57 -22.48 -8.37
N ALA A 806 -35.35 -22.32 -7.88
CA ALA A 806 -34.80 -21.05 -7.40
C ALA A 806 -34.47 -20.09 -8.55
N VAL A 807 -34.35 -20.62 -9.78
CA VAL A 807 -33.99 -19.85 -10.97
C VAL A 807 -35.24 -19.15 -11.54
N GLY A 808 -35.15 -17.83 -11.75
CA GLY A 808 -36.20 -17.00 -12.30
C GLY A 808 -37.11 -16.36 -11.24
N GLY A 809 -37.57 -15.12 -11.48
CA GLY A 809 -38.33 -14.31 -10.51
C GLY A 809 -39.68 -14.91 -10.10
N GLY A 810 -40.22 -14.46 -8.96
CA GLY A 810 -41.55 -14.85 -8.46
C GLY A 810 -41.57 -16.15 -7.65
N LEU A 811 -40.47 -16.50 -6.99
CA LEU A 811 -40.37 -17.71 -6.15
C LEU A 811 -41.42 -17.70 -5.03
N SER A 812 -41.66 -16.54 -4.40
CA SER A 812 -42.68 -16.40 -3.35
C SER A 812 -44.09 -16.84 -3.81
N ALA A 813 -44.47 -16.49 -5.04
CA ALA A 813 -45.76 -16.86 -5.60
C ALA A 813 -45.84 -18.37 -5.89
N ARG A 814 -44.75 -18.96 -6.41
CA ARG A 814 -44.65 -20.41 -6.65
C ARG A 814 -44.71 -21.20 -5.35
N LEU A 815 -44.00 -20.77 -4.31
CA LEU A 815 -44.03 -21.39 -2.98
C LEU A 815 -45.44 -21.31 -2.36
N LYS A 816 -46.14 -20.18 -2.48
CA LYS A 816 -47.54 -20.06 -2.06
C LYS A 816 -48.43 -21.04 -2.81
N LEU A 817 -48.23 -21.22 -4.11
CA LEU A 817 -49.00 -22.18 -4.91
C LEU A 817 -48.75 -23.63 -4.44
N THR A 818 -47.49 -24.02 -4.32
CA THR A 818 -47.06 -25.38 -3.90
C THR A 818 -47.49 -25.73 -2.48
N THR A 819 -47.62 -24.74 -1.60
CA THR A 819 -48.09 -24.90 -0.21
C THR A 819 -49.60 -24.77 -0.05
N GLY A 820 -50.36 -24.58 -1.15
CA GLY A 820 -51.80 -24.38 -1.10
C GLY A 820 -52.20 -23.12 -0.33
N GLY A 821 -51.37 -22.06 -0.41
CA GLY A 821 -51.56 -20.78 0.26
C GLY A 821 -51.20 -20.76 1.75
N LYS A 822 -50.84 -21.91 2.34
CA LYS A 822 -50.54 -22.02 3.78
C LYS A 822 -49.15 -21.50 4.15
N GLY A 823 -48.26 -21.38 3.16
CA GLY A 823 -46.87 -21.00 3.40
C GLY A 823 -46.09 -22.12 4.08
N ILE A 824 -45.08 -21.75 4.84
CA ILE A 824 -43.95 -22.60 5.21
C ILE A 824 -43.72 -22.59 6.76
N ASP A 825 -43.22 -23.68 7.41
CA ASP A 825 -43.16 -23.87 8.90
C ASP A 825 -41.76 -23.99 9.67
N VAL A 826 -40.75 -24.82 9.31
CA VAL A 826 -39.27 -24.92 9.73
C VAL A 826 -38.08 -25.08 8.64
N LEU A 827 -37.26 -24.07 8.25
CA LEU A 827 -36.43 -23.88 6.98
C LEU A 827 -35.12 -24.58 7.16
N PHE A 828 -34.64 -25.29 6.15
CA PHE A 828 -33.25 -25.72 6.11
C PHE A 828 -32.54 -24.97 4.99
N CYS A 829 -31.67 -24.05 5.39
CA CYS A 829 -30.75 -23.35 4.50
C CYS A 829 -29.32 -23.59 4.97
N SER A 830 -28.39 -23.71 4.01
CA SER A 830 -26.97 -23.57 4.28
C SER A 830 -26.63 -22.09 4.47
N ALA A 831 -25.58 -21.77 5.23
CA ALA A 831 -25.10 -20.40 5.35
C ALA A 831 -24.62 -19.82 4.00
N ALA A 832 -24.28 -20.68 3.03
CA ALA A 832 -23.96 -20.32 1.66
C ALA A 832 -25.19 -20.11 0.74
N SER A 833 -26.43 -20.13 1.27
CA SER A 833 -27.64 -20.01 0.44
C SER A 833 -27.96 -18.55 0.15
N ASP A 834 -28.46 -18.27 -1.05
CA ASP A 834 -28.89 -16.93 -1.45
C ASP A 834 -29.98 -16.38 -0.52
N LYS A 835 -29.74 -15.21 0.07
CA LYS A 835 -30.64 -14.58 1.04
C LYS A 835 -31.86 -13.94 0.41
N THR A 836 -31.81 -13.59 -0.88
CA THR A 836 -33.01 -13.12 -1.59
C THR A 836 -34.03 -14.25 -1.72
N THR A 837 -33.56 -15.47 -2.01
CA THR A 837 -34.36 -16.71 -1.91
C THR A 837 -34.96 -16.92 -0.51
N ILE A 838 -34.18 -16.70 0.56
CA ILE A 838 -34.67 -16.81 1.96
C ILE A 838 -35.76 -15.77 2.25
N ALA A 839 -35.58 -14.52 1.81
CA ALA A 839 -36.54 -13.44 2.05
C ALA A 839 -37.87 -13.67 1.32
N GLU A 840 -37.83 -14.18 0.08
CA GLU A 840 -39.03 -14.51 -0.69
C GLU A 840 -39.88 -15.62 -0.06
N CYS A 841 -39.30 -16.44 0.81
CA CYS A 841 -40.01 -17.45 1.59
C CYS A 841 -40.88 -16.86 2.72
N GLY A 842 -40.73 -15.56 3.04
CA GLY A 842 -41.56 -14.83 4.02
C GLY A 842 -41.27 -15.17 5.49
N ALA A 843 -40.16 -15.85 5.78
CA ALA A 843 -39.80 -16.28 7.13
C ALA A 843 -39.51 -15.10 8.07
N LEU A 844 -38.82 -14.06 7.58
CA LEU A 844 -38.45 -12.90 8.39
C LEU A 844 -39.66 -12.16 8.97
N GLN A 845 -40.74 -11.99 8.20
CA GLN A 845 -41.97 -11.35 8.69
C GLN A 845 -42.58 -12.12 9.87
N LYS A 846 -42.68 -13.45 9.75
CA LYS A 846 -43.23 -14.29 10.82
C LYS A 846 -42.39 -14.21 12.09
N CYS A 847 -41.07 -14.08 11.97
CA CYS A 847 -40.16 -13.95 13.10
C CYS A 847 -40.35 -12.61 13.81
N VAL A 848 -40.41 -11.51 13.07
CA VAL A 848 -40.68 -10.19 13.64
C VAL A 848 -42.04 -10.16 14.32
N ASP A 849 -43.09 -10.69 13.67
CA ASP A 849 -44.43 -10.77 14.28
C ASP A 849 -44.44 -11.61 15.57
N ALA A 850 -43.72 -12.74 15.60
CA ALA A 850 -43.62 -13.61 16.77
C ALA A 850 -42.81 -12.96 17.91
N PHE A 851 -41.79 -12.19 17.57
CA PHE A 851 -40.98 -11.44 18.52
C PHE A 851 -41.80 -10.32 19.16
N GLU A 852 -42.54 -9.57 18.35
CA GLU A 852 -43.42 -8.50 18.83
C GLU A 852 -44.55 -9.01 19.71
N LYS A 853 -45.06 -10.21 19.41
CA LYS A 853 -46.04 -10.91 20.25
C LYS A 853 -45.42 -11.55 21.50
N GLY A 854 -44.11 -11.43 21.70
CA GLY A 854 -43.37 -12.04 22.82
C GLY A 854 -43.33 -13.56 22.80
N THR A 855 -43.68 -14.19 21.67
CA THR A 855 -43.70 -15.65 21.50
C THR A 855 -42.30 -16.21 21.32
N ILE A 856 -41.41 -15.45 20.68
CA ILE A 856 -39.96 -15.70 20.65
C ILE A 856 -39.23 -14.60 21.44
N LYS A 857 -38.15 -14.98 22.12
CA LYS A 857 -37.32 -14.07 22.92
C LYS A 857 -35.95 -13.89 22.26
N PRO A 858 -35.24 -12.77 22.50
CA PRO A 858 -33.88 -12.60 22.03
C PRO A 858 -32.97 -13.74 22.49
N LEU A 859 -31.97 -14.09 21.68
CA LEU A 859 -30.98 -15.11 22.06
C LEU A 859 -30.11 -14.59 23.20
N THR A 860 -30.26 -15.17 24.39
CA THR A 860 -29.45 -14.83 25.58
C THR A 860 -28.42 -15.91 25.89
N PRO A 861 -27.23 -15.54 26.41
CA PRO A 861 -26.75 -14.19 26.67
C PRO A 861 -26.44 -13.38 25.40
N ILE A 862 -26.74 -12.08 25.42
CA ILE A 862 -26.32 -11.12 24.39
C ILE A 862 -25.01 -10.49 24.84
N SER A 863 -23.94 -10.68 24.08
CA SER A 863 -22.66 -9.98 24.30
C SER A 863 -22.61 -8.75 23.40
N ILE A 864 -22.65 -7.56 24.01
CA ILE A 864 -22.56 -6.29 23.30
C ILE A 864 -21.10 -5.90 23.19
N VAL A 865 -20.66 -5.65 21.96
CA VAL A 865 -19.31 -5.17 21.66
C VAL A 865 -19.40 -3.77 21.07
N LYS A 866 -18.51 -2.89 21.51
CA LYS A 866 -18.34 -1.57 20.92
C LYS A 866 -17.24 -1.63 19.84
N PRO A 867 -17.32 -0.82 18.77
CA PRO A 867 -16.34 -0.83 17.67
C PRO A 867 -14.87 -0.86 18.10
N PRO A 868 -14.41 -0.11 19.12
CA PRO A 868 -12.98 -0.10 19.51
C PRO A 868 -12.44 -1.40 20.10
N LYS A 869 -13.32 -2.34 20.45
CA LYS A 869 -12.96 -3.62 21.10
C LYS A 869 -13.26 -4.83 20.22
N ILE A 870 -13.54 -4.61 18.93
CA ILE A 870 -13.95 -5.69 18.03
C ILE A 870 -12.79 -6.64 17.67
N GLU A 871 -11.54 -6.17 17.64
CA GLU A 871 -10.37 -6.98 17.25
C GLU A 871 -10.09 -8.12 18.22
N HIS A 872 -10.03 -7.82 19.53
CA HIS A 872 -9.91 -8.81 20.60
C HIS A 872 -11.07 -9.84 20.58
N PHE A 873 -12.16 -9.51 19.89
CA PHE A 873 -13.39 -10.28 19.88
C PHE A 873 -13.53 -11.20 18.66
N ILE A 874 -12.96 -10.83 17.50
CA ILE A 874 -12.84 -11.72 16.33
C ILE A 874 -11.75 -12.79 16.55
N GLN A 875 -10.69 -12.45 17.28
CA GLN A 875 -9.60 -13.38 17.62
C GLN A 875 -9.97 -14.41 18.71
N SER A 876 -11.15 -14.30 19.33
CA SER A 876 -11.63 -15.26 20.34
C SER A 876 -11.98 -16.63 19.74
N SER A 877 -11.72 -17.72 20.47
CA SER A 877 -11.83 -19.08 19.92
C SER A 877 -13.26 -19.46 19.50
N PRO A 878 -13.44 -20.34 18.48
CA PRO A 878 -14.74 -20.91 18.10
C PRO A 878 -15.52 -21.57 19.25
N GLN A 879 -14.84 -22.03 20.31
CA GLN A 879 -15.49 -22.62 21.48
C GLN A 879 -16.18 -21.58 22.38
N GLU A 880 -15.68 -20.34 22.43
CA GLU A 880 -16.33 -19.21 23.14
C GLU A 880 -17.51 -18.60 22.37
N LEU A 881 -17.64 -18.90 21.07
CA LEU A 881 -18.73 -18.46 20.19
C LEU A 881 -20.05 -19.24 20.38
N SER A 882 -20.01 -20.37 21.10
CA SER A 882 -21.15 -21.29 21.24
C SER A 882 -22.17 -20.95 22.35
N SER A 883 -21.89 -19.93 23.18
CA SER A 883 -22.63 -19.69 24.43
C SER A 883 -23.63 -18.53 24.40
N GLY A 884 -23.84 -17.83 23.28
CA GLY A 884 -24.76 -16.69 23.17
C GLY A 884 -24.66 -15.92 21.84
N LYS A 885 -25.48 -14.89 21.63
CA LYS A 885 -25.45 -14.05 20.42
C LYS A 885 -24.62 -12.79 20.66
N ARG A 886 -23.87 -12.37 19.65
CA ARG A 886 -22.95 -11.24 19.72
C ARG A 886 -23.47 -10.10 18.87
N VAL A 887 -23.46 -8.87 19.41
CA VAL A 887 -24.00 -7.69 18.74
C VAL A 887 -22.99 -6.55 18.80
N LEU A 888 -22.59 -6.04 17.63
CA LEU A 888 -21.86 -4.80 17.51
C LEU A 888 -22.85 -3.65 17.64
N SER A 889 -22.74 -2.87 18.72
CA SER A 889 -23.58 -1.70 18.95
C SER A 889 -22.87 -0.42 18.54
N HIS A 890 -23.53 0.37 17.72
CA HIS A 890 -23.11 1.69 17.30
C HIS A 890 -23.73 2.73 18.25
N ASP A 891 -22.97 3.10 19.27
CA ASP A 891 -23.36 4.08 20.29
C ASP A 891 -23.00 5.49 19.79
N GLU A 892 -23.86 6.49 19.95
CA GLU A 892 -23.62 7.83 19.38
C GLU A 892 -22.32 8.48 19.90
N ASP A 893 -21.88 8.11 21.11
CA ASP A 893 -20.65 8.60 21.74
C ASP A 893 -19.39 7.75 21.42
N ALA A 894 -19.48 6.77 20.52
CA ALA A 894 -18.34 5.92 20.18
C ALA A 894 -17.29 6.65 19.34
N SER A 895 -16.00 6.44 19.67
CA SER A 895 -14.85 6.88 18.87
C SER A 895 -14.10 5.70 18.30
N PHE A 896 -13.59 5.78 17.07
CA PHE A 896 -12.86 4.69 16.41
C PHE A 896 -11.63 5.20 15.67
N ASN A 897 -10.60 4.38 15.58
CA ASN A 897 -9.41 4.67 14.80
C ASN A 897 -9.65 4.17 13.36
N ALA A 898 -9.72 5.09 12.41
CA ALA A 898 -9.89 4.77 11.00
C ALA A 898 -8.68 5.20 10.19
N LEU A 899 -8.28 4.37 9.23
CA LEU A 899 -7.41 4.78 8.15
C LEU A 899 -8.12 5.91 7.36
N PRO A 900 -7.41 6.98 7.03
CA PRO A 900 -7.96 8.00 6.14
C PRO A 900 -8.35 7.37 4.81
N SER A 901 -9.49 7.81 4.28
CA SER A 901 -9.85 7.53 2.89
C SER A 901 -9.10 8.51 2.01
N ILE A 902 -8.46 8.03 0.95
CA ILE A 902 -7.93 8.91 -0.08
C ILE A 902 -9.15 9.52 -0.76
N MET A 903 -9.56 10.69 -0.30
CA MET A 903 -10.55 11.47 -1.03
C MET A 903 -9.94 11.75 -2.39
N PRO A 904 -10.55 11.31 -3.50
CA PRO A 904 -9.98 11.57 -4.81
C PRO A 904 -9.92 13.10 -5.00
N LEU A 905 -8.70 13.64 -5.11
CA LEU A 905 -8.47 15.05 -5.43
C LEU A 905 -9.42 15.47 -6.56
N LYS A 906 -10.28 16.45 -6.29
CA LYS A 906 -11.13 17.10 -7.29
C LYS A 906 -10.55 18.47 -7.61
N PHE A 907 -10.45 18.77 -8.90
CA PHE A 907 -10.07 20.09 -9.38
C PHE A 907 -11.27 21.02 -9.34
N ARG A 908 -10.97 22.30 -9.10
CA ARG A 908 -11.96 23.37 -9.16
C ARG A 908 -12.36 23.59 -10.61
N GLU A 909 -13.65 23.49 -10.87
CA GLU A 909 -14.21 23.72 -12.22
C GLU A 909 -14.05 25.18 -12.65
N ASP A 910 -13.99 26.11 -11.70
CA ASP A 910 -13.90 27.57 -11.93
C ASP A 910 -12.46 28.11 -12.00
N ALA A 911 -11.45 27.25 -11.91
CA ALA A 911 -10.04 27.63 -11.96
C ALA A 911 -9.40 27.29 -13.31
N THR A 912 -8.38 28.08 -13.70
CA THR A 912 -7.52 27.78 -14.86
C THR A 912 -6.18 27.23 -14.42
N TYR A 913 -5.78 26.08 -14.98
CA TYR A 913 -4.54 25.39 -14.66
C TYR A 913 -3.51 25.56 -15.78
N LEU A 914 -2.37 26.18 -15.46
CA LEU A 914 -1.27 26.42 -16.40
C LEU A 914 -0.32 25.22 -16.44
N LEU A 915 -0.14 24.64 -17.62
CA LEU A 915 0.66 23.44 -17.89
C LEU A 915 1.78 23.79 -18.90
N VAL A 916 3.02 23.91 -18.41
CA VAL A 916 4.17 24.30 -19.23
C VAL A 916 4.89 23.04 -19.74
N GLY A 917 4.92 22.83 -21.06
CA GLY A 917 5.56 21.68 -21.70
C GLY A 917 4.77 20.38 -21.65
N CYS A 918 3.54 20.36 -21.15
CA CYS A 918 2.76 19.14 -20.89
C CYS A 918 1.92 18.62 -22.07
N LEU A 919 2.24 18.99 -23.31
CA LEU A 919 1.56 18.48 -24.51
C LEU A 919 2.20 17.21 -25.08
N GLY A 920 3.11 16.56 -24.35
CA GLY A 920 3.75 15.31 -24.75
C GLY A 920 4.27 14.52 -23.54
N GLY A 921 4.61 13.24 -23.75
CA GLY A 921 5.13 12.34 -22.72
C GLY A 921 4.21 12.20 -21.50
N LEU A 922 4.78 12.39 -20.30
CA LEU A 922 4.04 12.29 -19.03
C LEU A 922 2.93 13.37 -18.90
N GLY A 923 3.14 14.54 -19.51
CA GLY A 923 2.21 15.67 -19.40
C GLY A 923 0.81 15.38 -19.92
N VAL A 924 0.69 14.51 -20.94
CA VAL A 924 -0.59 14.06 -21.51
C VAL A 924 -1.44 13.36 -20.45
N HIS A 925 -0.82 12.44 -19.72
CA HIS A 925 -1.48 11.65 -18.69
C HIS A 925 -1.91 12.54 -17.51
N VAL A 926 -1.05 13.49 -17.12
CA VAL A 926 -1.38 14.46 -16.08
C VAL A 926 -2.56 15.33 -16.50
N ALA A 927 -2.56 15.86 -17.73
CA ALA A 927 -3.63 16.71 -18.23
C ALA A 927 -4.98 15.96 -18.33
N LEU A 928 -4.98 14.73 -18.87
CA LEU A 928 -6.19 13.90 -18.95
C LEU A 928 -6.71 13.55 -17.55
N TRP A 929 -5.82 13.18 -16.64
CA TRP A 929 -6.16 12.90 -15.24
C TRP A 929 -6.76 14.12 -14.54
N MET A 930 -6.22 15.32 -14.78
CA MET A 930 -6.79 16.58 -14.26
C MET A 930 -8.18 16.85 -14.84
N ALA A 931 -8.37 16.69 -16.15
CA ALA A 931 -9.64 16.91 -16.83
C ALA A 931 -10.74 15.97 -16.32
N GLN A 932 -10.42 14.68 -16.18
CA GLN A 932 -11.32 13.66 -15.63
C GLN A 932 -11.71 13.93 -14.17
N ARG A 933 -10.87 14.65 -13.42
CA ARG A 933 -11.10 15.02 -12.01
C ARG A 933 -11.71 16.41 -11.82
N GLY A 934 -12.28 16.99 -12.88
CA GLY A 934 -13.07 18.22 -12.81
C GLY A 934 -12.36 19.47 -13.30
N ALA A 935 -11.11 19.40 -13.77
CA ALA A 935 -10.48 20.57 -14.37
C ALA A 935 -11.16 20.90 -15.71
N LYS A 936 -11.83 22.06 -15.80
CA LYS A 936 -12.53 22.52 -17.01
C LYS A 936 -11.72 23.51 -17.85
N HIS A 937 -10.70 24.13 -17.27
CA HIS A 937 -9.87 25.12 -17.95
C HIS A 937 -8.39 24.76 -17.81
N LEU A 938 -7.79 24.24 -18.88
CA LEU A 938 -6.36 23.94 -18.97
C LEU A 938 -5.69 24.88 -19.98
N ALA A 939 -4.64 25.58 -19.56
CA ALA A 939 -3.85 26.46 -20.41
C ALA A 939 -2.46 25.86 -20.64
N PHE A 940 -2.07 25.67 -21.90
CA PHE A 940 -0.79 25.05 -22.25
C PHE A 940 0.20 26.07 -22.81
N VAL A 941 1.45 26.00 -22.33
CA VAL A 941 2.56 26.78 -22.89
C VAL A 941 3.59 25.81 -23.44
N SER A 942 3.81 25.83 -24.75
CA SER A 942 4.85 25.02 -25.40
C SER A 942 5.42 25.73 -26.63
N ARG A 943 6.70 25.46 -26.93
CA ARG A 943 7.41 26.08 -28.07
C ARG A 943 6.85 25.68 -29.44
N GLY A 944 6.33 24.45 -29.55
CA GLY A 944 5.82 23.90 -30.81
C GLY A 944 4.29 23.88 -30.94
N GLY A 945 3.56 24.17 -29.85
CA GLY A 945 2.09 24.07 -29.82
C GLY A 945 1.57 22.74 -30.36
N THR A 946 0.47 22.81 -31.11
CA THR A 946 -0.14 21.69 -31.85
C THR A 946 0.50 21.43 -33.21
N ALA A 947 1.61 22.09 -33.55
CA ALA A 947 2.33 21.79 -34.80
C ALA A 947 2.99 20.40 -34.76
N LYS A 948 3.17 19.82 -33.56
CA LYS A 948 3.54 18.41 -33.38
C LYS A 948 2.28 17.55 -33.31
N GLU A 949 2.30 16.44 -34.04
CA GLU A 949 1.16 15.52 -34.13
C GLU A 949 0.72 14.97 -32.76
N GLU A 950 1.66 14.53 -31.93
CA GLU A 950 1.38 14.06 -30.56
C GLU A 950 0.68 15.12 -29.69
N ALA A 951 1.07 16.40 -29.84
CA ALA A 951 0.47 17.50 -29.12
C ALA A 951 -0.95 17.80 -29.60
N ALA A 952 -1.19 17.72 -30.92
CA ALA A 952 -2.53 17.85 -31.49
C ALA A 952 -3.46 16.71 -31.03
N GLN A 953 -2.96 15.47 -31.01
CA GLN A 953 -3.70 14.30 -30.49
C GLN A 953 -4.05 14.45 -29.01
N THR A 954 -3.13 14.97 -28.21
CA THR A 954 -3.38 15.26 -26.78
C THR A 954 -4.51 16.27 -26.59
N VAL A 955 -4.50 17.36 -27.35
CA VAL A 955 -5.56 18.37 -27.30
C VAL A 955 -6.90 17.76 -27.72
N GLN A 956 -6.91 16.93 -28.76
CA GLN A 956 -8.13 16.26 -29.20
C GLN A 956 -8.68 15.30 -28.13
N ALA A 957 -7.82 14.49 -27.51
CA ALA A 957 -8.22 13.59 -26.43
C ALA A 957 -8.82 14.33 -25.23
N LEU A 958 -8.31 15.54 -24.89
CA LEU A 958 -8.87 16.37 -23.84
C LEU A 958 -10.25 16.94 -24.21
N ILE A 959 -10.43 17.34 -25.48
CA ILE A 959 -11.75 17.76 -25.99
C ILE A 959 -12.75 16.60 -25.85
N ASP A 960 -12.36 15.39 -26.26
CA ASP A 960 -13.21 14.21 -26.20
C ASP A 960 -13.58 13.79 -24.77
N VAL A 961 -12.80 14.18 -23.75
CA VAL A 961 -13.14 13.96 -22.33
C VAL A 961 -14.17 14.97 -21.80
N TRP A 962 -14.24 16.17 -22.40
CA TRP A 962 -15.15 17.22 -21.97
C TRP A 962 -16.49 17.25 -22.71
N VAL A 963 -16.53 16.70 -23.93
CA VAL A 963 -17.76 16.48 -24.74
C VAL A 963 -18.46 15.24 -24.25
#